data_AF-A0A973A1C4-F1
#
_entry.id   AF-A0A973A1C4-F1
#
_cell.length_a   1.000
_cell.length_b   1.000
_cell.length_c   1.000
_cell.angle_alpha   90.00
_cell.angle_beta   90.00
_cell.angle_gamma   90.00
#
_symmetry.space_group_name_H-M   'P 1'
#
loop_
_entity.id
_entity.type
_entity.pdbx_description
1 polymer ?
#
loop_
_entity_poly.entity_id
_entity_poly.type
_entity_poly.pdbx_seq_one_letter_code
_entity_poly.pdbx_strand_id
1 'polypeptide(L)'
;MKPTLVTTVMIAVACQCVVSITDGAEVLPTRGLNEVRNDQVTLDGGFWGPRQKIHHNTTVPHALDCLERNGHVTNFDKAAGVFDGPLRGHHAFDSDIHKAMEGAMYSLQHQNDPILRQRVDGILDRILAAQQDDGYLISYYIVNGLDKKWDDMRLEHQMYNAGHFFEMAIEHQRLTGETKAMDAAKRFADHIDRTFGPGKRYDVGGHEEIELALIKLYRATGEPRYLELARFLLDERGHVHGTERKPYKFGPLVKPERLEGQTDAEYRRAVWHAGLRWRNGRMQDHKPLIEQLEATGHAVRAGYIYSAMADMARFTDAPDYERAVDHLWEDVVTRKMYVNGAVGTAQYGDEGFGDPYLLPNKTYCESCASIAHVFWQHRMALLKGQAKYADVMELALYNGVLAGIALSGDGFFYQNPLQSKGSTRSNWIGLACCPTNLARIIPQVGGLAYAQGKNQLVVNLFAAGEASFNMGHNGSVKLTQKTNYPWDGHVELTVASETITTFDLSIRIPGWALGRPVPSDLYRFSDAKVVPVTLTLNGKSITVTPGKDGYVHLKRSWNAGDIVELDMAMPIHRVYAHEKLEEDQGKVSLMRGPIVYCVEAADNPDGDVLRLALPRHTDLRAEHRAELLGGVTVLQGNGLDDRGRSVPLTAIPYYAWTNRKKGPMTIWLNETPIATSLKKAGKSPVKVFILAGQSNMQGQGVVAMDDPKDYNGGKGNLEYVMANSPLASMYRHLKDADGKWVVRDDVWIRYKTQRQGLMSGGLTIGYTGYGGTSHIGPELQIGHVLGDEIENQILLIKTAWGGKSLTKDFRPPSSGGQVGPYYTQMLQEVQEGLNQLKRDFPNRKGAAYELSGFIWLQGWNDMFDPEGLSQYEDNLVNLIKDVRAAWKTPDLPVIIGE
;
A
#
# COMPACT_ATOMS: atom_id res chain seq x y z
N MET A 1 22.66 84.78 1.17
CA MET A 1 21.29 84.34 0.84
C MET A 1 21.39 83.30 -0.26
N LYS A 2 20.65 82.20 -0.13
CA LYS A 2 20.99 80.83 -0.57
C LYS A 2 21.90 80.10 0.41
N PRO A 3 21.54 78.86 0.74
CA PRO A 3 22.52 77.79 0.78
C PRO A 3 22.24 76.81 -0.36
N THR A 4 23.35 76.32 -0.91
CA THR A 4 23.40 75.33 -1.98
C THR A 4 23.86 74.01 -1.39
N LEU A 5 23.25 72.94 -1.91
CA LEU A 5 23.52 71.51 -1.78
C LEU A 5 24.89 71.06 -1.27
N VAL A 6 24.85 70.02 -0.42
CA VAL A 6 25.71 68.83 -0.55
C VAL A 6 24.84 67.59 -0.36
N THR A 7 24.96 66.66 -1.29
CA THR A 7 24.26 65.38 -1.36
C THR A 7 25.00 64.32 -0.52
N THR A 8 24.28 63.52 0.27
CA THR A 8 24.79 62.27 0.86
C THR A 8 23.73 61.19 0.72
N VAL A 9 24.14 60.07 0.10
CA VAL A 9 23.34 58.86 -0.11
C VAL A 9 23.32 58.06 1.20
N MET A 10 22.15 57.80 1.77
CA MET A 10 21.95 56.82 2.85
C MET A 10 21.31 55.55 2.28
N ILE A 11 22.01 54.43 2.47
CA ILE A 11 21.47 53.08 2.39
C ILE A 11 20.69 52.82 3.68
N ALA A 12 19.38 52.60 3.59
CA ALA A 12 18.54 52.22 4.72
C ALA A 12 18.47 50.70 4.82
N VAL A 13 19.06 50.14 5.88
CA VAL A 13 18.80 48.77 6.35
C VAL A 13 17.48 48.82 7.11
N ALA A 14 16.42 48.24 6.54
CA ALA A 14 15.14 48.08 7.23
C ALA A 14 15.18 46.79 8.08
N CYS A 15 15.44 46.96 9.37
CA CYS A 15 15.17 45.96 10.39
C CYS A 15 13.68 46.06 10.76
N GLN A 16 12.85 45.14 10.27
CA GLN A 16 11.47 44.98 10.75
C GLN A 16 11.45 43.87 11.80
N CYS A 17 11.49 44.29 13.07
CA CYS A 17 11.06 43.45 14.18
C CYS A 17 9.54 43.29 14.08
N VAL A 18 9.07 42.11 13.66
CA VAL A 18 7.69 41.70 13.85
C VAL A 18 7.61 41.09 15.25
N VAL A 19 7.15 41.88 16.22
CA VAL A 19 6.66 41.35 17.49
C VAL A 19 5.32 40.68 17.18
N SER A 20 5.32 39.37 16.95
CA SER A 20 4.09 38.60 16.88
C SER A 20 3.56 38.40 18.30
N ILE A 21 2.34 38.88 18.53
CA ILE A 21 1.58 38.65 19.75
C ILE A 21 1.29 37.14 19.79
N THR A 22 2.08 36.41 20.57
CA THR A 22 1.84 35.01 20.91
C THR A 22 1.38 34.94 22.36
N ASP A 23 0.16 35.41 22.62
CA ASP A 23 -0.48 35.22 23.92
C ASP A 23 -1.31 33.92 23.90
N GLY A 24 -0.80 32.90 24.58
CA GLY A 24 -1.59 32.27 25.65
C GLY A 24 -2.57 31.15 25.31
N ALA A 25 -2.33 30.29 24.32
CA ALA A 25 -2.87 28.93 24.44
C ALA A 25 -1.98 28.15 25.40
N GLU A 26 -2.40 27.99 26.65
CA GLU A 26 -1.78 27.02 27.58
C GLU A 26 -1.61 25.70 26.83
N VAL A 27 -0.36 25.25 26.65
CA VAL A 27 -0.10 23.91 26.15
C VAL A 27 -0.68 22.96 27.19
N LEU A 28 -1.87 22.44 26.89
CA LEU A 28 -2.56 21.47 27.73
C LEU A 28 -1.56 20.37 28.12
N PRO A 29 -1.49 19.97 29.40
CA PRO A 29 -0.47 19.02 29.86
C PRO A 29 -0.53 17.75 29.00
N THR A 30 0.57 17.43 28.32
CA THR A 30 0.71 16.22 27.52
C THR A 30 1.68 15.26 28.20
N ARG A 31 1.39 13.96 28.11
CA ARG A 31 2.38 12.92 28.43
C ARG A 31 3.35 12.79 27.25
N GLY A 32 4.63 12.55 27.52
CA GLY A 32 5.64 12.36 26.47
C GLY A 32 6.13 13.65 25.82
N LEU A 33 6.34 13.63 24.51
CA LEU A 33 6.88 14.73 23.71
C LEU A 33 5.76 15.51 22.99
N ASN A 34 6.04 16.76 22.67
CA ASN A 34 5.20 17.61 21.84
C ASN A 34 5.68 17.62 20.39
N GLU A 35 4.72 17.73 19.47
CA GLU A 35 5.01 17.96 18.06
C GLU A 35 5.69 19.32 17.88
N VAL A 36 6.56 19.42 16.88
CA VAL A 36 7.09 20.68 16.39
C VAL A 36 6.28 21.08 15.16
N ARG A 37 5.77 22.31 15.12
CA ARG A 37 4.91 22.73 14.01
C ARG A 37 5.74 22.88 12.74
N ASN A 38 5.07 22.69 11.62
CA ASN A 38 5.71 22.75 10.32
C ASN A 38 6.30 24.14 10.03
N ASP A 39 5.59 25.22 10.38
CA ASP A 39 6.03 26.61 10.21
C ASP A 39 7.22 27.01 11.12
N GLN A 40 7.63 26.14 12.04
CA GLN A 40 8.85 26.33 12.84
C GLN A 40 10.11 25.78 12.16
N VAL A 41 9.96 25.08 11.04
CA VAL A 41 11.04 24.34 10.37
C VAL A 41 11.14 24.74 8.91
N THR A 42 12.31 25.13 8.45
CA THR A 42 12.58 25.43 7.03
C THR A 42 13.56 24.40 6.47
N LEU A 43 13.17 23.73 5.38
CA LEU A 43 14.04 22.82 4.64
C LEU A 43 14.36 23.44 3.27
N ASP A 44 15.51 24.10 3.15
CA ASP A 44 15.89 24.89 1.97
C ASP A 44 16.99 24.23 1.11
N GLY A 45 17.54 23.10 1.56
CA GLY A 45 18.61 22.36 0.87
C GLY A 45 18.50 20.83 1.00
N GLY A 46 19.61 20.16 0.69
CA GLY A 46 19.74 18.70 0.80
C GLY A 46 18.72 17.93 -0.05
N PHE A 47 18.21 16.83 0.49
CA PHE A 47 17.28 15.93 -0.22
C PHE A 47 15.83 16.44 -0.28
N TRP A 48 15.36 17.08 0.80
CA TRP A 48 13.95 17.46 0.97
C TRP A 48 13.63 18.85 0.43
N GLY A 49 14.54 19.84 0.53
CA GLY A 49 14.28 21.20 0.04
C GLY A 49 13.89 21.24 -1.45
N PRO A 50 14.66 20.62 -2.36
CA PRO A 50 14.28 20.54 -3.77
C PRO A 50 12.94 19.85 -4.00
N ARG A 51 12.58 18.84 -3.19
CA ARG A 51 11.29 18.14 -3.29
C ARG A 51 10.14 19.01 -2.83
N GLN A 52 10.26 19.73 -1.72
CA GLN A 52 9.25 20.70 -1.28
C GLN A 52 9.06 21.82 -2.30
N LYS A 53 10.14 22.24 -2.98
CA LYS A 53 10.05 23.20 -4.08
C LYS A 53 9.33 22.65 -5.32
N ILE A 54 9.64 21.42 -5.76
CA ILE A 54 8.88 20.76 -6.84
C ILE A 54 7.41 20.60 -6.43
N HIS A 55 7.18 20.27 -5.17
CA HIS A 55 5.85 20.10 -4.62
C HIS A 55 5.00 21.37 -4.68
N HIS A 56 5.57 22.50 -4.25
CA HIS A 56 4.95 23.81 -4.33
C HIS A 56 4.65 24.22 -5.77
N ASN A 57 5.62 24.04 -6.68
CA ASN A 57 5.52 24.54 -8.05
C ASN A 57 4.72 23.62 -8.99
N THR A 58 4.64 22.33 -8.70
CA THR A 58 4.04 21.32 -9.59
C THR A 58 2.92 20.55 -8.91
N THR A 59 3.21 19.83 -7.82
CA THR A 59 2.25 18.88 -7.22
C THR A 59 0.98 19.57 -6.74
N VAL A 60 1.11 20.66 -5.97
CA VAL A 60 -0.04 21.40 -5.42
C VAL A 60 -0.90 22.03 -6.51
N PRO A 61 -0.34 22.82 -7.46
CA PRO A 61 -1.12 23.36 -8.58
C PRO A 61 -1.80 22.27 -9.41
N HIS A 62 -1.09 21.20 -9.75
CA HIS A 62 -1.62 20.09 -10.54
C HIS A 62 -2.79 19.38 -9.82
N ALA A 63 -2.67 19.16 -8.51
CA ALA A 63 -3.74 18.59 -7.72
C ALA A 63 -4.99 19.48 -7.71
N LEU A 64 -4.83 20.79 -7.45
CA LEU A 64 -5.95 21.73 -7.47
C LEU A 64 -6.61 21.83 -8.85
N ASP A 65 -5.82 21.89 -9.93
CA ASP A 65 -6.31 21.90 -11.31
C ASP A 65 -7.16 20.66 -11.63
N CYS A 66 -6.67 19.48 -11.26
CA CYS A 66 -7.40 18.24 -11.49
C CYS A 66 -8.69 18.18 -10.65
N LEU A 67 -8.67 18.61 -9.39
CA LEU A 67 -9.85 18.60 -8.53
C LEU A 67 -10.92 19.58 -9.02
N GLU A 68 -10.54 20.79 -9.43
CA GLU A 68 -11.44 21.76 -10.04
C GLU A 68 -12.05 21.20 -11.33
N ARG A 69 -11.22 20.67 -12.23
CA ARG A 69 -11.68 20.08 -13.51
C ARG A 69 -12.64 18.92 -13.31
N ASN A 70 -12.42 18.09 -12.29
CA ASN A 70 -13.27 16.94 -11.97
C ASN A 70 -14.53 17.33 -11.17
N GLY A 71 -14.70 18.60 -10.82
CA GLY A 71 -15.92 19.14 -10.21
C GLY A 71 -15.97 19.07 -8.69
N HIS A 72 -14.85 18.82 -8.00
CA HIS A 72 -14.80 18.80 -6.54
C HIS A 72 -15.22 20.16 -5.96
N VAL A 73 -14.71 21.26 -6.53
CA VAL A 73 -15.08 22.61 -6.05
C VAL A 73 -16.49 23.01 -6.51
N THR A 74 -16.88 22.68 -7.74
CA THR A 74 -18.24 22.97 -8.25
C THR A 74 -19.34 22.24 -7.48
N ASN A 75 -19.05 21.11 -6.83
CA ASN A 75 -20.03 20.47 -5.94
C ASN A 75 -20.40 21.37 -4.75
N PHE A 76 -19.48 22.16 -4.22
CA PHE A 76 -19.80 23.14 -3.18
C PHE A 76 -20.64 24.30 -3.72
N ASP A 77 -20.40 24.78 -4.95
CA ASP A 77 -21.27 25.80 -5.57
C ASP A 77 -22.72 25.29 -5.72
N LYS A 78 -22.90 24.02 -6.07
CA LYS A 78 -24.21 23.36 -6.13
C LYS A 78 -24.86 23.26 -4.76
N ALA A 79 -24.09 22.85 -3.76
CA ALA A 79 -24.56 22.76 -2.38
C ALA A 79 -24.93 24.14 -1.80
N ALA A 80 -24.25 25.20 -2.24
CA ALA A 80 -24.56 26.59 -1.89
C ALA A 80 -25.73 27.19 -2.69
N GLY A 81 -26.29 26.46 -3.67
CA GLY A 81 -27.36 26.96 -4.54
C GLY A 81 -26.91 28.02 -5.56
N VAL A 82 -25.61 28.16 -5.80
CA VAL A 82 -25.03 29.12 -6.75
C VAL A 82 -24.97 28.55 -8.18
N PHE A 83 -25.00 27.22 -8.31
CA PHE A 83 -24.93 26.53 -9.60
C PHE A 83 -25.90 25.36 -9.66
N ASP A 84 -26.72 25.27 -10.71
CA ASP A 84 -27.67 24.16 -10.90
C ASP A 84 -27.00 22.95 -11.59
N GLY A 85 -27.40 21.74 -11.18
CA GLY A 85 -27.06 20.51 -11.89
C GLY A 85 -26.69 19.34 -10.97
N PRO A 86 -26.56 18.13 -11.52
CA PRO A 86 -26.29 16.93 -10.71
C PRO A 86 -24.89 16.98 -10.11
N LEU A 87 -24.74 16.43 -8.91
CA LEU A 87 -23.44 16.27 -8.25
C LEU A 87 -22.51 15.33 -9.06
N ARG A 88 -21.20 15.57 -9.00
CA ARG A 88 -20.19 14.68 -9.58
C ARG A 88 -19.46 13.87 -8.51
N GLY A 89 -19.12 12.62 -8.81
CA GLY A 89 -18.31 11.79 -7.93
C GLY A 89 -19.09 11.04 -6.84
N HIS A 90 -18.35 10.52 -5.85
CA HIS A 90 -18.90 9.72 -4.75
C HIS A 90 -18.92 10.51 -3.42
N HIS A 91 -19.54 9.95 -2.39
CA HIS A 91 -19.77 10.58 -1.09
C HIS A 91 -18.51 11.00 -0.29
N ALA A 92 -17.30 10.64 -0.73
CA ALA A 92 -16.05 11.06 -0.08
C ALA A 92 -15.32 12.17 -0.85
N PHE A 93 -15.89 12.66 -1.97
CA PHE A 93 -15.24 13.61 -2.87
C PHE A 93 -14.79 14.92 -2.19
N ASP A 94 -15.50 15.37 -1.15
CA ASP A 94 -15.19 16.61 -0.45
C ASP A 94 -13.83 16.55 0.26
N SER A 95 -13.47 15.39 0.81
CA SER A 95 -12.18 15.20 1.47
C SER A 95 -10.98 15.46 0.54
N ASP A 96 -11.11 15.15 -0.75
CA ASP A 96 -10.01 15.28 -1.71
C ASP A 96 -9.59 16.75 -1.85
N ILE A 97 -10.56 17.67 -1.90
CA ILE A 97 -10.26 19.10 -1.91
C ILE A 97 -9.76 19.57 -0.54
N HIS A 98 -10.30 19.07 0.57
CA HIS A 98 -9.81 19.43 1.90
C HIS A 98 -8.32 19.08 2.07
N LYS A 99 -7.91 17.86 1.69
CA LYS A 99 -6.50 17.40 1.74
C LYS A 99 -5.58 18.21 0.82
N ALA A 100 -6.01 18.50 -0.40
CA ALA A 100 -5.20 19.31 -1.32
C ALA A 100 -5.02 20.75 -0.81
N MET A 101 -6.07 21.32 -0.22
CA MET A 101 -6.04 22.65 0.41
C MET A 101 -5.14 22.66 1.64
N GLU A 102 -5.20 21.62 2.49
CA GLU A 102 -4.26 21.42 3.61
C GLU A 102 -2.80 21.41 3.10
N GLY A 103 -2.51 20.65 2.04
CA GLY A 103 -1.20 20.61 1.40
C GLY A 103 -0.75 21.96 0.83
N ALA A 104 -1.65 22.70 0.19
CA ALA A 104 -1.39 24.05 -0.29
C ALA A 104 -1.06 25.02 0.86
N MET A 105 -1.77 24.93 1.98
CA MET A 105 -1.52 25.76 3.16
C MET A 105 -0.18 25.45 3.81
N TYR A 106 0.20 24.18 3.98
CA TYR A 106 1.55 23.83 4.43
C TYR A 106 2.63 24.34 3.48
N SER A 107 2.37 24.33 2.17
CA SER A 107 3.31 24.85 1.19
C SER A 107 3.48 26.38 1.30
N LEU A 108 2.37 27.10 1.53
CA LEU A 108 2.36 28.56 1.75
C LEU A 108 3.04 28.99 3.06
N GLN A 109 3.12 28.11 4.07
CA GLN A 109 3.89 28.39 5.30
C GLN A 109 5.40 28.52 5.01
N HIS A 110 5.90 27.88 3.95
CA HIS A 110 7.33 27.85 3.60
C HIS A 110 7.70 28.80 2.47
N GLN A 111 6.75 29.12 1.61
CA GLN A 111 6.99 29.94 0.43
C GLN A 111 5.82 30.91 0.21
N ASN A 112 6.15 32.21 0.18
CA ASN A 112 5.18 33.24 -0.14
C ASN A 112 4.76 33.14 -1.62
N ASP A 113 3.51 32.78 -1.86
CA ASP A 113 2.89 32.74 -3.18
C ASP A 113 1.49 33.38 -3.11
N PRO A 114 1.37 34.68 -3.47
CA PRO A 114 0.10 35.39 -3.46
C PRO A 114 -0.96 34.80 -4.41
N ILE A 115 -0.55 34.14 -5.51
CA ILE A 115 -1.47 33.55 -6.48
C ILE A 115 -2.09 32.29 -5.88
N LEU A 116 -1.25 31.40 -5.32
CA LEU A 116 -1.73 30.22 -4.63
C LEU A 116 -2.56 30.60 -3.39
N ARG A 117 -2.16 31.63 -2.64
CA ARG A 117 -2.94 32.18 -1.52
C ARG A 117 -4.33 32.62 -1.96
N GLN A 118 -4.44 33.42 -3.01
CA GLN A 118 -5.73 33.88 -3.54
C GLN A 118 -6.61 32.71 -3.99
N ARG A 119 -6.01 31.69 -4.62
CA ARG A 119 -6.73 30.48 -5.05
C ARG A 119 -7.27 29.70 -3.86
N VAL A 120 -6.45 29.50 -2.82
CA VAL A 120 -6.86 28.88 -1.54
C VAL A 120 -8.02 29.65 -0.91
N ASP A 121 -7.95 30.97 -0.83
CA ASP A 121 -9.07 31.76 -0.30
C ASP A 121 -10.35 31.61 -1.11
N GLY A 122 -10.25 31.70 -2.44
CA GLY A 122 -11.42 31.57 -3.32
C GLY A 122 -12.08 30.19 -3.27
N ILE A 123 -11.30 29.11 -3.13
CA ILE A 123 -11.85 27.77 -2.94
C ILE A 123 -12.50 27.64 -1.56
N LEU A 124 -11.86 28.14 -0.51
CA LEU A 124 -12.40 28.09 0.85
C LEU A 124 -13.73 28.82 0.95
N ASP A 125 -13.85 30.03 0.39
CA ASP A 125 -15.09 30.80 0.45
C ASP A 125 -16.26 30.05 -0.20
N ARG A 126 -16.00 29.30 -1.29
CA ARG A 126 -17.01 28.43 -1.94
C ARG A 126 -17.39 27.24 -1.08
N ILE A 127 -16.43 26.62 -0.39
CA ILE A 127 -16.71 25.56 0.60
C ILE A 127 -17.59 26.11 1.72
N LEU A 128 -17.23 27.24 2.32
CA LEU A 128 -17.95 27.84 3.44
C LEU A 128 -19.38 28.25 3.07
N ALA A 129 -19.60 28.72 1.84
CA ALA A 129 -20.92 29.09 1.33
C ALA A 129 -21.92 27.91 1.31
N ALA A 130 -21.45 26.67 1.30
CA ALA A 130 -22.32 25.49 1.33
C ALA A 130 -22.76 25.07 2.75
N GLN A 131 -22.18 25.66 3.80
CA GLN A 131 -22.47 25.23 5.17
C GLN A 131 -23.92 25.55 5.56
N GLN A 132 -24.64 24.52 6.03
CA GLN A 132 -26.03 24.66 6.45
C GLN A 132 -26.14 25.42 7.79
N ASP A 133 -27.33 25.92 8.12
CA ASP A 133 -27.59 26.68 9.35
C ASP A 133 -27.23 25.88 10.62
N ASP A 134 -27.49 24.58 10.63
CA ASP A 134 -27.18 23.69 11.74
C ASP A 134 -25.69 23.34 11.87
N GLY A 135 -24.85 23.78 10.92
CA GLY A 135 -23.41 23.57 10.87
C GLY A 135 -22.95 22.44 9.95
N TYR A 136 -23.86 21.63 9.40
CA TYR A 136 -23.51 20.53 8.50
C TYR A 136 -22.89 21.02 7.18
N LEU A 137 -21.80 20.39 6.75
CA LEU A 137 -21.05 20.78 5.56
C LEU A 137 -20.54 19.56 4.80
N ILE A 138 -21.41 18.95 4.00
CA ILE A 138 -21.05 17.88 3.06
C ILE A 138 -21.84 18.04 1.78
N SER A 139 -21.17 18.42 0.69
CA SER A 139 -21.78 18.79 -0.58
C SER A 139 -22.66 17.66 -1.13
N TYR A 140 -22.22 16.41 -0.99
CA TYR A 140 -22.93 15.23 -1.48
C TYR A 140 -24.38 15.13 -0.97
N TYR A 141 -24.57 15.29 0.35
CA TYR A 141 -25.89 15.12 0.98
C TYR A 141 -26.74 16.38 0.91
N ILE A 142 -26.11 17.56 0.90
CA ILE A 142 -26.82 18.81 0.69
C ILE A 142 -27.53 18.78 -0.68
N VAL A 143 -26.85 18.29 -1.72
CA VAL A 143 -27.43 18.22 -3.07
C VAL A 143 -28.35 17.00 -3.28
N ASN A 144 -28.00 15.82 -2.77
CA ASN A 144 -28.73 14.56 -3.05
C ASN A 144 -29.84 14.21 -2.04
N GLY A 145 -30.11 15.10 -1.07
CA GLY A 145 -31.17 14.97 -0.07
C GLY A 145 -30.64 14.94 1.36
N LEU A 146 -30.95 15.98 2.14
CA LEU A 146 -30.57 16.10 3.55
C LEU A 146 -31.26 15.06 4.45
N ASP A 147 -32.32 14.39 3.98
CA ASP A 147 -32.96 13.27 4.66
C ASP A 147 -32.03 12.05 4.81
N LYS A 148 -30.97 11.96 3.98
CA LYS A 148 -29.93 10.92 4.03
C LYS A 148 -28.75 11.29 4.95
N LYS A 149 -28.83 12.44 5.61
CA LYS A 149 -27.82 12.85 6.59
C LYS A 149 -27.74 11.79 7.71
N TRP A 150 -26.54 11.24 7.90
CA TRP A 150 -26.25 10.18 8.88
C TRP A 150 -27.08 8.89 8.72
N ASP A 151 -27.56 8.53 7.53
CA ASP A 151 -28.43 7.35 7.35
C ASP A 151 -27.65 6.01 7.28
N ASP A 152 -26.54 5.92 6.54
CA ASP A 152 -25.64 4.74 6.49
C ASP A 152 -24.19 5.09 6.85
N MET A 153 -23.88 5.09 8.14
CA MET A 153 -22.54 5.38 8.64
C MET A 153 -21.45 4.37 8.22
N ARG A 154 -21.77 3.23 7.58
CA ARG A 154 -20.80 2.16 7.25
C ARG A 154 -20.05 2.36 5.95
N LEU A 155 -20.74 2.85 4.92
CA LEU A 155 -20.14 3.07 3.60
C LEU A 155 -19.88 4.54 3.34
N GLU A 156 -20.43 5.41 4.17
CA GLU A 156 -20.51 6.82 3.89
C GLU A 156 -19.46 7.61 4.67
N HIS A 157 -18.66 8.37 3.92
CA HIS A 157 -17.51 9.12 4.41
C HIS A 157 -17.95 10.45 5.06
N GLN A 158 -19.09 10.48 5.75
CA GLN A 158 -19.62 11.73 6.31
C GLN A 158 -18.70 12.28 7.41
N MET A 159 -18.34 11.43 8.38
CA MET A 159 -17.36 11.78 9.42
C MET A 159 -15.94 11.93 8.85
N TYR A 160 -15.56 11.15 7.84
CA TYR A 160 -14.26 11.26 7.17
C TYR A 160 -14.08 12.61 6.46
N ASN A 161 -15.11 13.11 5.76
CA ASN A 161 -15.08 14.44 5.15
C ASN A 161 -14.98 15.54 6.21
N ALA A 162 -15.68 15.38 7.34
CA ALA A 162 -15.62 16.31 8.47
C ALA A 162 -14.22 16.37 9.08
N GLY A 163 -13.59 15.22 9.35
CA GLY A 163 -12.24 15.18 9.92
C GLY A 163 -11.21 15.88 9.03
N HIS A 164 -11.20 15.57 7.72
CA HIS A 164 -10.32 16.26 6.78
C HIS A 164 -10.62 17.76 6.64
N PHE A 165 -11.89 18.18 6.77
CA PHE A 165 -12.24 19.60 6.84
C PHE A 165 -11.65 20.27 8.09
N PHE A 166 -11.70 19.61 9.24
CA PHE A 166 -11.15 20.14 10.50
C PHE A 166 -9.63 20.31 10.40
N GLU A 167 -8.91 19.32 9.86
CA GLU A 167 -7.46 19.43 9.64
C GLU A 167 -7.12 20.63 8.74
N MET A 168 -7.84 20.80 7.63
CA MET A 168 -7.67 21.95 6.72
C MET A 168 -7.97 23.29 7.42
N ALA A 169 -9.05 23.36 8.20
CA ALA A 169 -9.45 24.60 8.90
C ALA A 169 -8.42 25.04 9.95
N ILE A 170 -7.79 24.09 10.65
CA ILE A 170 -6.70 24.35 11.59
C ILE A 170 -5.51 24.99 10.86
N GLU A 171 -5.12 24.44 9.72
CA GLU A 171 -3.99 24.98 8.95
C GLU A 171 -4.31 26.34 8.30
N HIS A 172 -5.56 26.57 7.92
CA HIS A 172 -5.99 27.89 7.46
C HIS A 172 -5.77 28.96 8.53
N GLN A 173 -6.22 28.70 9.76
CA GLN A 173 -6.04 29.63 10.87
C GLN A 173 -4.56 29.82 11.21
N ARG A 174 -3.75 28.74 11.19
CA ARG A 174 -2.30 28.83 11.44
C ARG A 174 -1.60 29.71 10.40
N LEU A 175 -1.98 29.59 9.13
CA LEU A 175 -1.37 30.33 8.03
C LEU A 175 -1.80 31.82 8.01
N THR A 176 -3.05 32.13 8.37
CA THR A 176 -3.63 33.47 8.17
C THR A 176 -3.90 34.27 9.44
N GLY A 177 -4.09 33.59 10.56
CA GLY A 177 -4.70 34.17 11.77
C GLY A 177 -6.23 34.37 11.67
N GLU A 178 -6.85 34.14 10.50
CA GLU A 178 -8.30 34.32 10.33
C GLU A 178 -9.10 33.15 10.90
N THR A 179 -10.30 33.46 11.43
CA THR A 179 -11.14 32.45 12.09
C THR A 179 -12.20 31.84 11.19
N LYS A 180 -12.46 32.36 9.98
CA LYS A 180 -13.61 31.93 9.13
C LYS A 180 -13.71 30.41 8.93
N ALA A 181 -12.59 29.74 8.63
CA ALA A 181 -12.55 28.29 8.49
C ALA A 181 -12.72 27.57 9.83
N MET A 182 -12.06 28.08 10.88
CA MET A 182 -12.12 27.53 12.24
C MET A 182 -13.53 27.62 12.83
N ASP A 183 -14.22 28.74 12.62
CA ASP A 183 -15.60 28.94 13.10
C ASP A 183 -16.57 28.00 12.38
N ALA A 184 -16.39 27.79 11.08
CA ALA A 184 -17.14 26.77 10.34
C ALA A 184 -16.84 25.34 10.82
N ALA A 185 -15.57 25.03 11.10
CA ALA A 185 -15.17 23.72 11.66
C ALA A 185 -15.82 23.48 13.03
N LYS A 186 -15.82 24.48 13.92
CA LYS A 186 -16.52 24.41 15.22
C LYS A 186 -18.01 24.18 15.05
N ARG A 187 -18.69 24.93 14.17
CA ARG A 187 -20.13 24.73 13.90
C ARG A 187 -20.43 23.31 13.42
N PHE A 188 -19.56 22.75 12.58
CA PHE A 188 -19.74 21.39 12.09
C PHE A 188 -19.41 20.33 13.17
N ALA A 189 -18.36 20.54 13.96
CA ALA A 189 -18.04 19.68 15.11
C ALA A 189 -19.16 19.71 16.17
N ASP A 190 -19.70 20.89 16.49
CA ASP A 190 -20.85 21.06 17.39
C ASP A 190 -22.11 20.37 16.86
N HIS A 191 -22.32 20.38 15.54
CA HIS A 191 -23.40 19.64 14.90
C HIS A 191 -23.25 18.13 15.12
N ILE A 192 -22.03 17.60 14.96
CA ILE A 192 -21.73 16.18 15.19
C ILE A 192 -21.87 15.85 16.68
N ASP A 193 -21.33 16.67 17.59
CA ASP A 193 -21.48 16.52 19.03
C ASP A 193 -22.95 16.52 19.47
N ARG A 194 -23.81 17.39 18.93
CA ARG A 194 -25.27 17.34 19.20
C ARG A 194 -25.92 16.05 18.72
N THR A 195 -25.38 15.42 17.69
CA THR A 195 -25.97 14.24 17.04
C THR A 195 -25.51 12.92 17.68
N PHE A 196 -24.22 12.82 18.02
CA PHE A 196 -23.58 11.58 18.48
C PHE A 196 -23.01 11.74 19.89
N GLY A 197 -23.04 10.67 20.67
CA GLY A 197 -22.55 10.67 22.04
C GLY A 197 -23.43 9.89 23.01
N PRO A 198 -23.05 9.84 24.30
CA PRO A 198 -23.85 9.16 25.33
C PRO A 198 -25.27 9.72 25.41
N GLY A 199 -26.28 8.85 25.36
CA GLY A 199 -27.70 9.24 25.36
C GLY A 199 -28.19 9.85 24.05
N LYS A 200 -27.35 9.88 23.00
CA LYS A 200 -27.65 10.34 21.64
C LYS A 200 -27.51 9.16 20.67
N ARG A 201 -27.07 9.38 19.43
CA ARG A 201 -26.74 8.28 18.50
C ARG A 201 -25.39 7.66 18.83
N TYR A 202 -25.32 6.32 18.73
CA TYR A 202 -24.14 5.49 19.00
C TYR A 202 -23.41 5.01 17.72
N ASP A 203 -23.70 5.61 16.58
CA ASP A 203 -23.03 5.21 15.34
C ASP A 203 -21.62 5.79 15.25
N VAL A 204 -20.69 4.99 14.72
CA VAL A 204 -19.33 5.40 14.36
C VAL A 204 -19.16 5.35 12.84
N GLY A 205 -18.27 6.20 12.31
CA GLY A 205 -17.98 6.24 10.87
C GLY A 205 -17.26 4.99 10.37
N GLY A 206 -17.61 4.54 9.16
CA GLY A 206 -17.00 3.38 8.50
C GLY A 206 -15.64 3.66 7.84
N HIS A 207 -15.15 4.90 7.89
CA HIS A 207 -13.76 5.27 7.62
C HIS A 207 -13.34 6.29 8.68
N GLU A 208 -12.38 5.88 9.49
CA GLU A 208 -11.73 6.59 10.59
C GLU A 208 -10.94 7.78 10.04
N GLU A 209 -10.91 8.88 10.78
CA GLU A 209 -10.22 10.15 10.45
C GLU A 209 -10.73 11.23 11.41
N ILE A 210 -12.02 11.21 11.73
CA ILE A 210 -12.63 12.23 12.59
C ILE A 210 -12.05 12.20 14.00
N GLU A 211 -11.66 11.03 14.50
CA GLU A 211 -11.16 10.85 15.86
C GLU A 211 -9.84 11.61 16.08
N LEU A 212 -8.86 11.44 15.18
CA LEU A 212 -7.59 12.19 15.24
C LEU A 212 -7.81 13.69 14.96
N ALA A 213 -8.74 14.02 14.06
CA ALA A 213 -9.03 15.40 13.69
C ALA A 213 -9.70 16.18 14.82
N LEU A 214 -10.61 15.56 15.57
CA LEU A 214 -11.24 16.14 16.76
C LEU A 214 -10.23 16.36 17.89
N ILE A 215 -9.26 15.45 18.07
CA ILE A 215 -8.17 15.67 19.03
C ILE A 215 -7.31 16.88 18.61
N LYS A 216 -7.00 17.01 17.32
CA LYS A 216 -6.32 18.21 16.79
C LYS A 216 -7.16 19.48 16.99
N LEU A 217 -8.47 19.41 16.76
CA LEU A 217 -9.40 20.53 16.93
C LEU A 217 -9.51 20.95 18.40
N TYR A 218 -9.57 19.99 19.33
CA TYR A 218 -9.47 20.24 20.77
C TYR A 218 -8.21 21.04 21.10
N ARG A 219 -7.05 20.64 20.60
CA ARG A 219 -5.78 21.37 20.85
C ARG A 219 -5.76 22.78 20.27
N ALA A 220 -6.39 22.96 19.11
CA ALA A 220 -6.46 24.27 18.46
C ALA A 220 -7.44 25.23 19.15
N THR A 221 -8.44 24.70 19.88
CA THR A 221 -9.56 25.50 20.40
C THR A 221 -9.68 25.54 21.92
N GLY A 222 -9.08 24.58 22.62
CA GLY A 222 -9.27 24.35 24.05
C GLY A 222 -10.66 23.82 24.43
N GLU A 223 -11.51 23.43 23.47
CA GLU A 223 -12.89 22.95 23.72
C GLU A 223 -12.91 21.45 24.09
N PRO A 224 -13.09 21.10 25.39
CA PRO A 224 -13.01 19.72 25.85
C PRO A 224 -14.06 18.80 25.23
N ARG A 225 -15.23 19.30 24.80
CA ARG A 225 -16.26 18.46 24.16
C ARG A 225 -15.76 17.74 22.92
N TYR A 226 -14.81 18.33 22.18
CA TYR A 226 -14.24 17.66 21.00
C TYR A 226 -13.36 16.47 21.36
N LEU A 227 -12.62 16.55 22.47
CA LEU A 227 -11.84 15.43 22.99
C LEU A 227 -12.76 14.31 23.51
N GLU A 228 -13.82 14.67 24.23
CA GLU A 228 -14.83 13.71 24.72
C GLU A 228 -15.59 13.04 23.57
N LEU A 229 -15.92 13.78 22.51
CA LEU A 229 -16.51 13.20 21.29
C LEU A 229 -15.54 12.24 20.60
N ALA A 230 -14.26 12.60 20.48
CA ALA A 230 -13.25 11.70 19.93
C ALA A 230 -13.14 10.41 20.75
N ARG A 231 -13.10 10.55 22.08
CA ARG A 231 -13.07 9.41 23.01
C ARG A 231 -14.31 8.54 22.87
N PHE A 232 -15.50 9.13 22.80
CA PHE A 232 -16.74 8.40 22.58
C PHE A 232 -16.70 7.58 21.29
N LEU A 233 -16.25 8.16 20.18
CA LEU A 233 -16.17 7.46 18.90
C LEU A 233 -15.16 6.29 18.93
N LEU A 234 -14.05 6.46 19.65
CA LEU A 234 -13.07 5.38 19.87
C LEU A 234 -13.64 4.27 20.77
N ASP A 235 -14.23 4.63 21.91
CA ASP A 235 -14.79 3.70 22.89
C ASP A 235 -15.96 2.91 22.26
N GLU A 236 -16.80 3.55 21.46
CA GLU A 236 -17.99 2.95 20.85
C GLU A 236 -17.64 1.99 19.69
N ARG A 237 -16.50 2.17 19.02
CA ARG A 237 -16.11 1.32 17.90
C ARG A 237 -15.91 -0.13 18.35
N GLY A 238 -16.64 -1.04 17.71
CA GLY A 238 -16.63 -2.47 18.04
C GLY A 238 -17.71 -2.93 19.02
N HIS A 239 -18.52 -2.01 19.56
CA HIS A 239 -19.66 -2.35 20.41
C HIS A 239 -20.95 -2.60 19.60
N VAL A 240 -21.84 -3.41 20.20
CA VAL A 240 -23.16 -3.75 19.65
C VAL A 240 -24.23 -3.38 20.67
N HIS A 241 -25.06 -2.39 20.34
CA HIS A 241 -26.21 -1.99 21.17
C HIS A 241 -27.51 -2.64 20.69
N GLY A 242 -28.05 -3.57 21.49
CA GLY A 242 -29.40 -4.14 21.39
C GLY A 242 -29.77 -4.85 20.07
N THR A 243 -31.05 -5.26 19.96
CA THR A 243 -31.67 -5.75 18.71
C THR A 243 -32.08 -4.62 17.76
N GLU A 244 -31.77 -3.36 18.12
CA GLU A 244 -32.28 -2.12 17.51
C GLU A 244 -31.26 -1.32 16.71
N ARG A 245 -30.04 -1.83 16.50
CA ARG A 245 -29.58 -1.75 15.11
C ARG A 245 -30.64 -2.53 14.36
N LYS A 246 -31.54 -1.87 13.59
CA LYS A 246 -32.19 -2.51 12.42
C LYS A 246 -31.11 -3.43 11.91
N PRO A 247 -31.23 -4.78 12.01
CA PRO A 247 -30.09 -5.67 11.81
C PRO A 247 -29.46 -5.13 10.56
N TYR A 248 -28.25 -4.54 10.70
CA TYR A 248 -27.62 -3.78 9.63
C TYR A 248 -27.90 -4.59 8.39
N LYS A 249 -28.52 -4.03 7.34
CA LYS A 249 -29.26 -4.78 6.29
C LYS A 249 -28.52 -5.96 5.62
N PHE A 250 -27.33 -6.29 6.08
CA PHE A 250 -26.54 -7.48 5.87
C PHE A 250 -26.11 -8.11 7.22
N GLY A 251 -27.06 -8.73 7.92
CA GLY A 251 -26.79 -9.88 8.78
C GLY A 251 -26.48 -11.12 7.92
N PRO A 252 -26.03 -12.25 8.51
CA PRO A 252 -25.46 -13.36 7.75
C PRO A 252 -26.51 -13.92 6.79
N LEU A 253 -26.19 -13.90 5.50
CA LEU A 253 -27.04 -14.28 4.37
C LEU A 253 -28.26 -13.35 4.20
N VAL A 254 -28.16 -12.47 3.20
CA VAL A 254 -29.32 -11.79 2.63
C VAL A 254 -30.32 -12.86 2.17
N LYS A 255 -31.51 -12.89 2.77
CA LYS A 255 -32.60 -13.71 2.22
C LYS A 255 -33.05 -13.10 0.88
N PRO A 256 -33.13 -13.89 -0.22
CA PRO A 256 -33.47 -13.39 -1.56
C PRO A 256 -34.78 -12.59 -1.63
N GLU A 257 -35.73 -12.92 -0.74
CA GLU A 257 -37.10 -12.38 -0.73
C GLU A 257 -37.19 -10.87 -0.41
N ARG A 258 -36.13 -10.23 0.11
CA ARG A 258 -36.15 -8.80 0.51
C ARG A 258 -35.54 -7.84 -0.52
N LEU A 259 -35.24 -8.31 -1.73
CA LEU A 259 -34.57 -7.54 -2.79
C LEU A 259 -35.31 -7.55 -4.13
N GLU A 260 -36.65 -7.63 -4.13
CA GLU A 260 -37.42 -7.38 -5.35
C GLU A 260 -37.14 -5.96 -5.87
N GLY A 261 -36.49 -5.88 -7.03
CA GLY A 261 -36.25 -4.62 -7.76
C GLY A 261 -34.82 -4.07 -7.73
N GLN A 262 -33.84 -4.70 -7.08
CA GLN A 262 -32.43 -4.27 -7.16
C GLN A 262 -31.67 -4.96 -8.31
N THR A 263 -30.68 -4.26 -8.86
CA THR A 263 -29.84 -4.80 -9.94
C THR A 263 -28.81 -5.79 -9.40
N ASP A 264 -28.43 -6.74 -10.25
CA ASP A 264 -27.49 -7.83 -9.96
C ASP A 264 -26.08 -7.35 -9.51
N ALA A 265 -25.75 -6.08 -9.80
CA ALA A 265 -24.51 -5.42 -9.36
C ALA A 265 -24.58 -4.93 -7.90
N GLU A 266 -25.74 -4.45 -7.46
CA GLU A 266 -25.96 -3.97 -6.10
C GLU A 266 -25.99 -5.14 -5.11
N TYR A 267 -26.58 -6.27 -5.51
CA TYR A 267 -26.55 -7.52 -4.76
C TYR A 267 -25.11 -8.03 -4.54
N ARG A 268 -24.31 -8.12 -5.62
CA ARG A 268 -22.90 -8.53 -5.55
C ARG A 268 -22.07 -7.62 -4.66
N ARG A 269 -22.26 -6.30 -4.77
CA ARG A 269 -21.55 -5.31 -3.95
C ARG A 269 -21.88 -5.45 -2.46
N ALA A 270 -23.14 -5.69 -2.14
CA ALA A 270 -23.57 -5.78 -0.75
C ALA A 270 -23.14 -7.09 -0.08
N VAL A 271 -23.20 -8.22 -0.80
CA VAL A 271 -22.67 -9.52 -0.34
C VAL A 271 -21.15 -9.46 -0.16
N TRP A 272 -20.44 -8.81 -1.08
CA TRP A 272 -18.99 -8.56 -0.99
C TRP A 272 -18.61 -7.77 0.27
N HIS A 273 -19.28 -6.64 0.53
CA HIS A 273 -19.02 -5.84 1.73
C HIS A 273 -19.40 -6.53 3.04
N ALA A 274 -20.46 -7.34 3.04
CA ALA A 274 -20.86 -8.12 4.22
C ALA A 274 -19.84 -9.23 4.56
N GLY A 275 -19.29 -9.89 3.55
CA GLY A 275 -18.23 -10.89 3.71
C GLY A 275 -16.94 -10.31 4.28
N LEU A 276 -16.51 -9.14 3.79
CA LEU A 276 -15.29 -8.46 4.27
C LEU A 276 -15.40 -7.95 5.72
N ARG A 277 -16.61 -7.59 6.18
CA ARG A 277 -16.83 -7.09 7.55
C ARG A 277 -16.63 -8.17 8.61
N TRP A 278 -17.30 -9.31 8.44
CA TRP A 278 -17.31 -10.37 9.45
C TRP A 278 -16.08 -11.27 9.41
N ARG A 279 -15.42 -11.42 8.26
CA ARG A 279 -14.20 -12.24 8.17
C ARG A 279 -12.94 -11.49 8.61
N ASN A 280 -12.78 -10.20 8.28
CA ASN A 280 -11.46 -9.55 8.30
C ASN A 280 -11.39 -8.18 8.97
N GLY A 281 -12.47 -7.68 9.58
CA GLY A 281 -12.41 -6.42 10.34
C GLY A 281 -12.08 -5.19 9.49
N ARG A 282 -12.58 -5.09 8.25
CA ARG A 282 -12.27 -4.01 7.27
C ARG A 282 -12.27 -2.58 7.85
N MET A 283 -13.17 -2.30 8.79
CA MET A 283 -13.39 -0.99 9.44
C MET A 283 -12.97 -0.99 10.92
N GLN A 284 -12.13 -1.96 11.31
CA GLN A 284 -11.63 -2.11 12.68
C GLN A 284 -12.75 -2.09 13.74
N ASP A 285 -13.94 -2.58 13.38
CA ASP A 285 -15.16 -2.62 14.20
C ASP A 285 -15.55 -4.04 14.62
N HIS A 286 -14.65 -5.01 14.43
CA HIS A 286 -14.88 -6.43 14.73
C HIS A 286 -14.77 -6.75 16.24
N LYS A 287 -14.11 -5.88 17.00
CA LYS A 287 -13.96 -5.91 18.47
C LYS A 287 -13.79 -4.49 18.99
N PRO A 288 -14.09 -4.21 20.28
CA PRO A 288 -13.65 -2.98 20.93
C PRO A 288 -12.17 -2.71 20.66
N LEU A 289 -11.81 -1.47 20.33
CA LEU A 289 -10.43 -1.12 19.94
C LEU A 289 -9.39 -1.56 20.97
N ILE A 290 -9.69 -1.42 22.26
CA ILE A 290 -8.81 -1.81 23.37
C ILE A 290 -8.59 -3.34 23.50
N GLU A 291 -9.38 -4.15 22.80
CA GLU A 291 -9.27 -5.61 22.73
C GLU A 291 -8.61 -6.11 21.42
N GLN A 292 -8.28 -5.20 20.49
CA GLN A 292 -7.62 -5.56 19.25
C GLN A 292 -6.11 -5.72 19.49
N LEU A 293 -5.60 -6.91 19.17
CA LEU A 293 -4.18 -7.26 19.32
C LEU A 293 -3.48 -7.51 17.98
N GLU A 294 -4.24 -7.45 16.88
CA GLU A 294 -3.73 -7.69 15.53
C GLU A 294 -4.32 -6.65 14.57
N ALA A 295 -3.46 -6.05 13.76
CA ALA A 295 -3.86 -5.16 12.69
C ALA A 295 -4.53 -5.96 11.57
N THR A 296 -5.79 -5.65 11.31
CA THR A 296 -6.63 -6.31 10.31
C THR A 296 -7.36 -5.27 9.47
N GLY A 297 -7.95 -5.70 8.36
CA GLY A 297 -8.76 -4.84 7.51
C GLY A 297 -7.96 -3.74 6.80
N HIS A 298 -8.66 -2.72 6.31
CA HIS A 298 -8.10 -1.69 5.45
C HIS A 298 -6.95 -0.91 6.11
N ALA A 299 -5.81 -0.78 5.43
CA ALA A 299 -4.58 -0.30 6.06
C ALA A 299 -4.60 1.21 6.40
N VAL A 300 -5.21 2.04 5.55
CA VAL A 300 -5.38 3.49 5.83
C VAL A 300 -6.23 3.73 7.08
N ARG A 301 -7.43 3.14 7.11
CA ARG A 301 -8.36 3.15 8.25
C ARG A 301 -7.67 2.79 9.56
N ALA A 302 -6.97 1.66 9.55
CA ALA A 302 -6.16 1.19 10.67
C ALA A 302 -5.08 2.21 11.09
N GLY A 303 -4.28 2.74 10.16
CA GLY A 303 -3.26 3.75 10.48
C GLY A 303 -3.84 5.04 11.07
N TYR A 304 -5.02 5.48 10.62
CA TYR A 304 -5.70 6.67 11.16
C TYR A 304 -6.27 6.40 12.56
N ILE A 305 -6.93 5.26 12.78
CA ILE A 305 -7.49 4.97 14.11
C ILE A 305 -6.40 4.68 15.13
N TYR A 306 -5.30 4.02 14.75
CA TYR A 306 -4.16 3.78 15.65
C TYR A 306 -3.43 5.09 15.98
N SER A 307 -3.40 6.04 15.04
CA SER A 307 -2.95 7.41 15.31
C SER A 307 -3.82 8.07 16.39
N ALA A 308 -5.15 8.00 16.27
CA ALA A 308 -6.07 8.54 17.26
C ALA A 308 -5.94 7.85 18.63
N MET A 309 -5.75 6.53 18.68
CA MET A 309 -5.49 5.78 19.92
C MET A 309 -4.20 6.24 20.62
N ALA A 310 -3.11 6.43 19.86
CA ALA A 310 -1.85 6.93 20.40
C ALA A 310 -1.99 8.35 20.94
N ASP A 311 -2.70 9.23 20.23
CA ASP A 311 -2.99 10.57 20.72
C ASP A 311 -3.87 10.52 21.98
N MET A 312 -4.93 9.71 22.01
CA MET A 312 -5.81 9.58 23.18
C MET A 312 -5.04 9.11 24.43
N ALA A 313 -4.18 8.10 24.29
CA ALA A 313 -3.29 7.65 25.36
C ALA A 313 -2.37 8.77 25.87
N ARG A 314 -1.90 9.64 24.96
CA ARG A 314 -1.00 10.74 25.28
C ARG A 314 -1.68 11.91 26.01
N PHE A 315 -2.94 12.20 25.68
CA PHE A 315 -3.65 13.37 26.20
C PHE A 315 -4.53 13.08 27.43
N THR A 316 -4.97 11.84 27.62
CA THR A 316 -5.93 11.50 28.68
C THR A 316 -5.41 10.47 29.69
N ASP A 317 -4.13 10.08 29.58
CA ASP A 317 -3.51 9.01 30.37
C ASP A 317 -4.37 7.73 30.39
N ALA A 318 -4.73 7.26 29.19
CA ALA A 318 -5.58 6.10 29.02
C ALA A 318 -4.74 4.83 28.72
N PRO A 319 -4.37 4.04 29.75
CA PRO A 319 -3.42 2.93 29.62
C PRO A 319 -3.94 1.76 28.75
N ASP A 320 -5.25 1.61 28.62
CA ASP A 320 -5.85 0.58 27.78
C ASP A 320 -5.63 0.86 26.28
N TYR A 321 -5.74 2.12 25.87
CA TYR A 321 -5.39 2.54 24.51
C TYR A 321 -3.90 2.35 24.24
N GLU A 322 -3.04 2.73 25.20
CA GLU A 322 -1.59 2.55 25.08
C GLU A 322 -1.21 1.08 24.90
N ARG A 323 -1.77 0.18 25.73
CA ARG A 323 -1.53 -1.26 25.63
C ARG A 323 -1.97 -1.82 24.28
N ALA A 324 -3.18 -1.46 23.83
CA ALA A 324 -3.70 -1.94 22.55
C ALA A 324 -2.86 -1.45 21.37
N VAL A 325 -2.52 -0.15 21.32
CA VAL A 325 -1.69 0.39 20.24
C VAL A 325 -0.26 -0.14 20.26
N ASP A 326 0.31 -0.46 21.43
CA ASP A 326 1.60 -1.15 21.54
C ASP A 326 1.53 -2.56 20.93
N HIS A 327 0.48 -3.33 21.21
CA HIS A 327 0.28 -4.66 20.60
C HIS A 327 0.07 -4.60 19.09
N LEU A 328 -0.76 -3.66 18.61
CA LEU A 328 -1.01 -3.45 17.19
C LEU A 328 0.26 -3.02 16.46
N TRP A 329 1.09 -2.18 17.09
CA TRP A 329 2.38 -1.78 16.54
C TRP A 329 3.31 -2.99 16.41
N GLU A 330 3.45 -3.79 17.47
CA GLU A 330 4.27 -4.99 17.49
C GLU A 330 3.82 -5.99 16.40
N ASP A 331 2.52 -6.21 16.26
CA ASP A 331 1.94 -7.05 15.19
C ASP A 331 2.38 -6.60 13.79
N VAL A 332 2.31 -5.29 13.50
CA VAL A 332 2.67 -4.77 12.19
C VAL A 332 4.16 -4.93 11.93
N VAL A 333 5.02 -4.46 12.84
CA VAL A 333 6.47 -4.41 12.59
C VAL A 333 7.15 -5.78 12.66
N THR A 334 6.56 -6.76 13.34
CA THR A 334 7.14 -8.11 13.46
C THR A 334 6.70 -9.08 12.38
N ARG A 335 5.53 -8.86 11.76
CA ARG A 335 4.96 -9.87 10.84
C ARG A 335 4.11 -9.33 9.68
N LYS A 336 3.84 -8.02 9.54
CA LYS A 336 2.96 -7.48 8.47
C LYS A 336 3.49 -6.22 7.76
N MET A 337 4.77 -5.88 7.94
CA MET A 337 5.39 -4.72 7.31
C MET A 337 6.38 -5.16 6.24
N TYR A 338 6.32 -4.54 5.06
CA TYR A 338 7.27 -4.80 3.97
C TYR A 338 8.65 -4.20 4.28
N VAL A 339 9.70 -4.72 3.61
CA VAL A 339 11.10 -4.27 3.80
C VAL A 339 11.32 -2.78 3.55
N ASN A 340 10.43 -2.13 2.81
CA ASN A 340 10.43 -0.69 2.51
C ASN A 340 9.52 0.13 3.45
N GLY A 341 9.05 -0.45 4.56
CA GLY A 341 8.17 0.19 5.55
C GLY A 341 6.71 0.36 5.11
N ALA A 342 6.35 -0.10 3.91
CA ALA A 342 4.97 -0.09 3.43
C ALA A 342 4.12 -1.19 4.11
N VAL A 343 2.80 -1.01 4.07
CA VAL A 343 1.82 -1.91 4.68
C VAL A 343 0.61 -2.09 3.75
N GLY A 344 -0.05 -3.24 3.87
CA GLY A 344 -1.23 -3.59 3.09
C GLY A 344 -0.92 -4.54 1.92
N THR A 345 -1.49 -5.74 1.96
CA THR A 345 -1.21 -6.85 1.02
C THR A 345 -2.32 -7.01 -0.01
N ALA A 346 -3.55 -6.65 0.38
CA ALA A 346 -4.80 -6.95 -0.31
C ALA A 346 -5.11 -8.44 -0.54
N GLN A 347 -4.63 -9.30 0.36
CA GLN A 347 -4.90 -10.75 0.33
C GLN A 347 -6.38 -11.10 0.15
N TYR A 348 -7.28 -10.37 0.84
CA TYR A 348 -8.70 -10.69 0.85
C TYR A 348 -9.53 -9.83 -0.12
N GLY A 349 -8.89 -9.12 -1.04
CA GLY A 349 -9.56 -8.17 -1.93
C GLY A 349 -10.02 -6.89 -1.24
N ASP A 350 -9.58 -6.65 0.01
CA ASP A 350 -9.61 -5.36 0.67
C ASP A 350 -8.25 -4.65 0.56
N GLU A 351 -8.19 -3.34 0.71
CA GLU A 351 -6.96 -2.54 0.62
C GLU A 351 -6.15 -2.64 1.94
N GLY A 352 -6.12 -3.85 2.51
CA GLY A 352 -5.90 -4.11 3.91
C GLY A 352 -4.70 -4.99 4.25
N PHE A 353 -4.50 -5.18 5.55
CA PHE A 353 -3.55 -6.13 6.11
C PHE A 353 -3.96 -7.57 5.79
N GLY A 354 -2.97 -8.39 5.44
CA GLY A 354 -3.15 -9.84 5.30
C GLY A 354 -2.75 -10.60 6.56
N ASP A 355 -2.71 -11.91 6.43
CA ASP A 355 -2.23 -12.84 7.44
C ASP A 355 -0.76 -12.56 7.82
N PRO A 356 -0.37 -12.87 9.07
CA PRO A 356 1.02 -12.82 9.50
C PRO A 356 1.99 -13.50 8.52
N TYR A 357 3.07 -12.80 8.16
CA TYR A 357 4.10 -13.26 7.23
C TYR A 357 3.64 -13.50 5.78
N LEU A 358 2.41 -13.11 5.42
CA LEU A 358 1.99 -13.10 4.02
C LEU A 358 2.26 -11.74 3.38
N LEU A 359 3.46 -11.57 2.82
CA LEU A 359 3.90 -10.31 2.20
C LEU A 359 4.31 -10.53 0.74
N PRO A 360 3.35 -10.70 -0.20
CA PRO A 360 3.70 -10.93 -1.59
C PRO A 360 4.39 -9.73 -2.22
N ASN A 361 5.28 -9.89 -3.20
CA ASN A 361 5.99 -8.75 -3.80
C ASN A 361 5.18 -8.03 -4.88
N LYS A 362 4.26 -8.75 -5.53
CA LYS A 362 3.17 -8.15 -6.33
C LYS A 362 2.06 -7.75 -5.36
N THR A 363 2.14 -6.55 -4.81
CA THR A 363 1.31 -6.14 -3.66
C THR A 363 0.56 -4.84 -3.87
N TYR A 364 -0.36 -4.57 -2.94
CA TYR A 364 -1.15 -3.37 -2.83
C TYR A 364 -0.30 -2.18 -2.36
N CYS A 365 0.19 -2.20 -1.11
CA CYS A 365 1.00 -1.14 -0.51
C CYS A 365 0.54 0.27 -0.92
N GLU A 366 -0.70 0.64 -0.55
CA GLU A 366 -1.28 1.91 -0.95
C GLU A 366 -0.41 3.10 -0.49
N SER A 367 -0.23 4.12 -1.33
CA SER A 367 0.49 5.34 -0.91
C SER A 367 -0.15 6.00 0.32
N CYS A 368 -1.48 6.05 0.43
CA CYS A 368 -2.15 6.53 1.65
C CYS A 368 -1.85 5.65 2.86
N ALA A 369 -1.69 4.34 2.69
CA ALA A 369 -1.40 3.45 3.81
C ALA A 369 0.02 3.69 4.34
N SER A 370 1.00 3.94 3.47
CA SER A 370 2.32 4.40 3.90
C SER A 370 2.29 5.75 4.62
N ILE A 371 1.46 6.70 4.18
CA ILE A 371 1.30 8.01 4.84
C ILE A 371 0.62 7.85 6.21
N ALA A 372 -0.46 7.08 6.30
CA ALA A 372 -1.13 6.76 7.55
C ALA A 372 -0.19 6.04 8.53
N HIS A 373 0.69 5.17 8.01
CA HIS A 373 1.73 4.52 8.79
C HIS A 373 2.73 5.54 9.35
N VAL A 374 3.23 6.48 8.53
CA VAL A 374 4.10 7.59 8.99
C VAL A 374 3.42 8.41 10.10
N PHE A 375 2.14 8.75 9.95
CA PHE A 375 1.38 9.48 10.96
C PHE A 375 1.23 8.72 12.28
N TRP A 376 1.01 7.41 12.20
CA TRP A 376 0.94 6.55 13.37
C TRP A 376 2.30 6.45 14.07
N GLN A 377 3.38 6.23 13.31
CA GLN A 377 4.74 6.17 13.85
C GLN A 377 5.17 7.47 14.52
N HIS A 378 4.84 8.62 13.92
CA HIS A 378 5.09 9.93 14.53
C HIS A 378 4.41 10.06 15.90
N ARG A 379 3.13 9.67 16.01
CA ARG A 379 2.39 9.75 17.28
C ARG A 379 2.91 8.76 18.32
N MET A 380 3.34 7.57 17.90
CA MET A 380 4.03 6.64 18.79
C MET A 380 5.38 7.20 19.27
N ALA A 381 6.15 7.86 18.39
CA ALA A 381 7.39 8.54 18.79
C ALA A 381 7.13 9.65 19.82
N LEU A 382 6.05 10.43 19.64
CA LEU A 382 5.64 11.45 20.61
C LEU A 382 5.16 10.86 21.94
N LEU A 383 4.35 9.80 21.91
CA LEU A 383 3.82 9.13 23.10
C LEU A 383 4.93 8.46 23.93
N LYS A 384 5.85 7.77 23.26
CA LYS A 384 6.79 6.85 23.92
C LYS A 384 8.20 7.42 24.08
N GLY A 385 8.59 8.41 23.26
CA GLY A 385 9.94 8.97 23.25
C GLY A 385 11.01 7.95 22.87
N GLN A 386 10.72 7.02 21.95
CA GLN A 386 11.66 5.97 21.52
C GLN A 386 11.95 6.06 20.02
N ALA A 387 13.23 5.98 19.66
CA ALA A 387 13.74 6.11 18.31
C ALA A 387 13.23 5.03 17.35
N LYS A 388 12.88 3.84 17.85
CA LYS A 388 12.38 2.74 17.03
C LYS A 388 11.13 3.11 16.21
N TYR A 389 10.31 4.02 16.71
CA TYR A 389 9.15 4.53 15.97
C TYR A 389 9.60 5.48 14.86
N ALA A 390 10.58 6.35 15.13
CA ALA A 390 11.20 7.20 14.12
C ALA A 390 11.99 6.40 13.05
N ASP A 391 12.54 5.24 13.38
CA ASP A 391 13.15 4.33 12.39
C ASP A 391 12.13 3.81 11.37
N VAL A 392 10.95 3.36 11.85
CA VAL A 392 9.87 2.91 10.95
C VAL A 392 9.30 4.09 10.16
N MET A 393 9.16 5.25 10.81
CA MET A 393 8.75 6.49 10.16
C MET A 393 9.69 6.87 9.00
N GLU A 394 11.01 6.87 9.24
CA GLU A 394 12.05 7.14 8.24
C GLU A 394 11.99 6.13 7.09
N LEU A 395 11.92 4.84 7.40
CA LEU A 395 11.86 3.78 6.39
C LEU A 395 10.63 3.94 5.47
N ALA A 396 9.44 4.13 6.05
CA ALA A 396 8.21 4.31 5.27
C ALA A 396 8.24 5.62 4.47
N LEU A 397 8.76 6.72 5.04
CA LEU A 397 8.80 8.03 4.39
C LEU A 397 9.73 8.04 3.17
N TYR A 398 10.97 7.57 3.33
CA TYR A 398 11.97 7.62 2.25
C TYR A 398 11.75 6.57 1.16
N ASN A 399 10.89 5.58 1.38
CA ASN A 399 10.64 4.50 0.44
C ASN A 399 9.16 4.40 0.03
N GLY A 400 8.29 3.87 0.90
CA GLY A 400 6.88 3.62 0.58
C GLY A 400 6.09 4.89 0.18
N VAL A 401 6.29 5.99 0.89
CA VAL A 401 5.63 7.28 0.58
C VAL A 401 6.20 7.88 -0.71
N LEU A 402 7.52 8.03 -0.82
CA LEU A 402 8.13 8.65 -2.00
C LEU A 402 7.98 7.84 -3.28
N ALA A 403 7.84 6.51 -3.20
CA ALA A 403 7.48 5.70 -4.37
C ALA A 403 6.13 6.10 -4.95
N GLY A 404 5.22 6.65 -4.13
CA GLY A 404 3.91 7.13 -4.52
C GLY A 404 3.90 8.31 -5.49
N ILE A 405 4.98 9.09 -5.60
CA ILE A 405 5.03 10.33 -6.39
C ILE A 405 6.22 10.34 -7.36
N ALA A 406 5.98 10.81 -8.58
CA ALA A 406 7.02 10.98 -9.59
C ALA A 406 7.99 12.08 -9.16
N LEU A 407 9.24 11.99 -9.61
CA LEU A 407 10.24 13.02 -9.34
C LEU A 407 9.86 14.38 -9.95
N SER A 408 9.02 14.37 -10.99
CA SER A 408 8.43 15.57 -11.59
C SER A 408 7.33 16.23 -10.73
N GLY A 409 6.73 15.48 -9.79
CA GLY A 409 5.64 15.96 -8.91
C GLY A 409 4.22 15.80 -9.48
N ASP A 410 4.05 15.41 -10.74
CA ASP A 410 2.76 15.37 -11.44
C ASP A 410 2.23 13.95 -11.76
N GLY A 411 2.95 12.91 -11.33
CA GLY A 411 2.57 11.51 -11.50
C GLY A 411 2.46 10.78 -10.17
N PHE A 412 1.44 9.93 -10.03
CA PHE A 412 1.13 9.25 -8.77
C PHE A 412 0.94 7.74 -8.94
N PHE A 413 1.32 6.98 -7.92
CA PHE A 413 0.86 5.62 -7.72
C PHE A 413 -0.28 5.57 -6.70
N TYR A 414 -1.21 4.66 -6.96
CA TYR A 414 -2.09 4.16 -5.91
C TYR A 414 -1.37 3.03 -5.16
N GLN A 415 -0.95 2.00 -5.91
CA GLN A 415 -0.28 0.81 -5.41
C GLN A 415 1.23 0.88 -5.62
N ASN A 416 2.00 0.46 -4.61
CA ASN A 416 3.47 0.50 -4.63
C ASN A 416 4.04 -0.93 -4.54
N PRO A 417 4.07 -1.69 -5.65
CA PRO A 417 4.57 -3.06 -5.62
C PRO A 417 6.09 -3.10 -5.37
N LEU A 418 6.56 -4.20 -4.79
CA LEU A 418 7.99 -4.51 -4.64
C LEU A 418 8.55 -5.26 -5.86
N GLN A 419 7.67 -5.84 -6.68
CA GLN A 419 7.99 -6.47 -7.95
C GLN A 419 6.94 -6.09 -9.01
N SER A 420 7.39 -5.70 -10.20
CA SER A 420 6.51 -5.28 -11.29
C SER A 420 7.00 -5.74 -12.66
N LYS A 421 6.06 -6.02 -13.58
CA LYS A 421 6.33 -6.23 -15.02
C LYS A 421 6.34 -4.91 -15.82
N GLY A 422 6.22 -3.76 -15.17
CA GLY A 422 6.26 -2.43 -15.79
C GLY A 422 5.07 -1.54 -15.47
N SER A 423 4.64 -1.48 -14.21
CA SER A 423 3.67 -0.50 -13.74
C SER A 423 4.24 0.92 -13.84
N THR A 424 3.39 1.90 -14.13
CA THR A 424 3.77 3.30 -14.27
C THR A 424 2.85 4.19 -13.45
N ARG A 425 3.39 5.29 -12.93
CA ARG A 425 2.58 6.33 -12.30
C ARG A 425 1.60 6.93 -13.30
N SER A 426 0.44 7.36 -12.81
CA SER A 426 -0.60 8.03 -13.58
C SER A 426 -0.65 9.51 -13.24
N ASN A 427 -0.91 10.38 -14.22
CA ASN A 427 -0.99 11.82 -13.97
C ASN A 427 -2.15 12.19 -13.03
N TRP A 428 -3.22 11.38 -13.00
CA TRP A 428 -4.29 11.52 -12.03
C TRP A 428 -5.01 10.19 -11.83
N ILE A 429 -5.68 10.02 -10.70
CA ILE A 429 -6.41 8.81 -10.32
C ILE A 429 -7.84 9.23 -9.94
N GLY A 430 -8.85 8.60 -10.54
CA GLY A 430 -10.26 9.00 -10.34
C GLY A 430 -10.74 8.88 -8.89
N LEU A 431 -10.21 7.91 -8.14
CA LEU A 431 -10.26 7.88 -6.68
C LEU A 431 -9.01 8.60 -6.15
N ALA A 432 -9.11 9.91 -5.93
CA ALA A 432 -7.95 10.79 -5.77
C ALA A 432 -7.37 10.85 -4.36
N CYS A 433 -7.57 9.80 -3.54
CA CYS A 433 -7.03 9.76 -2.18
C CYS A 433 -5.50 9.88 -2.18
N CYS A 434 -4.79 9.12 -3.02
CA CYS A 434 -3.33 9.09 -3.05
C CYS A 434 -2.71 10.42 -3.53
N PRO A 435 -3.10 11.01 -4.69
CA PRO A 435 -2.57 12.30 -5.12
C PRO A 435 -2.76 13.41 -4.08
N THR A 436 -3.93 13.49 -3.45
CA THR A 436 -4.24 14.54 -2.47
C THR A 436 -3.55 14.31 -1.13
N ASN A 437 -3.34 13.06 -0.72
CA ASN A 437 -2.60 12.74 0.50
C ASN A 437 -1.09 12.96 0.32
N LEU A 438 -0.54 12.62 -0.85
CA LEU A 438 0.82 12.97 -1.24
C LEU A 438 1.01 14.49 -1.29
N ALA A 439 -0.01 15.24 -1.76
CA ALA A 439 -0.04 16.69 -1.74
C ALA A 439 0.13 17.31 -0.34
N ARG A 440 -0.25 16.62 0.74
CA ARG A 440 -0.11 17.15 2.11
C ARG A 440 1.09 16.65 2.89
N ILE A 441 1.59 15.43 2.65
CA ILE A 441 2.66 14.87 3.50
C ILE A 441 4.05 15.47 3.23
N ILE A 442 4.40 15.72 1.97
CA ILE A 442 5.73 16.24 1.58
C ILE A 442 6.06 17.59 2.24
N PRO A 443 5.15 18.59 2.26
CA PRO A 443 5.44 19.85 2.93
C PRO A 443 5.47 19.72 4.47
N GLN A 444 5.00 18.61 5.06
CA GLN A 444 4.99 18.36 6.51
C GLN A 444 6.27 17.71 7.06
N VAL A 445 7.21 17.29 6.20
CA VAL A 445 8.41 16.56 6.63
C VAL A 445 9.22 17.31 7.69
N GLY A 446 9.23 18.66 7.64
CA GLY A 446 9.91 19.48 8.66
C GLY A 446 9.37 19.24 10.06
N GLY A 447 8.04 19.24 10.23
CA GLY A 447 7.39 18.97 11.52
C GLY A 447 7.61 17.54 12.05
N LEU A 448 7.88 16.58 11.16
CA LEU A 448 8.20 15.19 11.55
C LEU A 448 9.66 15.02 12.00
N ALA A 449 10.54 15.96 11.64
CA ALA A 449 11.97 15.86 11.88
C ALA A 449 12.36 16.10 13.35
N TYR A 450 11.48 16.74 14.13
CA TYR A 450 11.77 17.14 15.50
C TYR A 450 10.62 16.85 16.45
N ALA A 451 10.94 16.78 17.74
CA ALA A 451 9.95 16.83 18.82
C ALA A 451 10.50 17.64 19.99
N GLN A 452 9.61 18.15 20.85
CA GLN A 452 9.99 19.00 21.98
C GLN A 452 9.43 18.47 23.30
N GLY A 453 10.31 18.25 24.28
CA GLY A 453 9.94 18.05 25.69
C GLY A 453 10.09 19.33 26.49
N LYS A 454 9.80 19.29 27.80
CA LYS A 454 9.83 20.49 28.69
C LYS A 454 11.17 21.26 28.62
N ASN A 455 12.29 20.55 28.68
CA ASN A 455 13.66 21.09 28.56
C ASN A 455 14.50 20.20 27.62
N GLN A 456 13.87 19.68 26.56
CA GLN A 456 14.47 18.69 25.66
C GLN A 456 14.10 19.02 24.21
N LEU A 457 15.08 18.96 23.33
CA LEU A 457 14.90 19.00 21.88
C LEU A 457 15.29 17.63 21.33
N VAL A 458 14.41 17.02 20.53
CA VAL A 458 14.63 15.70 19.93
C VAL A 458 14.80 15.86 18.43
N VAL A 459 15.87 15.29 17.88
CA VAL A 459 16.13 15.20 16.44
C VAL A 459 15.79 13.79 15.99
N ASN A 460 14.67 13.65 15.28
CA ASN A 460 14.17 12.38 14.74
C ASN A 460 14.66 12.14 13.30
N LEU A 461 14.60 13.13 12.42
CA LEU A 461 15.05 13.00 11.03
C LEU A 461 16.24 13.91 10.75
N PHE A 462 17.11 13.45 9.85
CA PHE A 462 18.27 14.19 9.38
C PHE A 462 17.95 14.83 8.03
N ALA A 463 17.80 16.15 8.04
CA ALA A 463 17.43 16.92 6.86
C ALA A 463 18.07 18.31 6.94
N ALA A 464 18.74 18.72 5.87
CA ALA A 464 19.35 20.04 5.78
C ALA A 464 18.29 21.14 5.90
N GLY A 465 18.52 22.08 6.82
CA GLY A 465 17.56 23.13 7.11
C GLY A 465 17.70 23.66 8.54
N GLU A 466 16.69 24.40 8.98
CA GLU A 466 16.70 25.10 10.26
C GLU A 466 15.38 24.91 11.01
N ALA A 467 15.43 24.84 12.33
CA ALA A 467 14.25 24.73 13.19
C ALA A 467 14.34 25.70 14.37
N SER A 468 13.22 26.35 14.71
CA SER A 468 13.13 27.34 15.79
C SER A 468 12.21 26.86 16.90
N PHE A 469 12.71 26.88 18.13
CA PHE A 469 12.05 26.35 19.32
C PHE A 469 11.88 27.43 20.38
N ASN A 470 10.70 27.46 21.01
CA ASN A 470 10.46 28.27 22.19
C ASN A 470 10.73 27.42 23.44
N MET A 471 11.71 27.82 24.26
CA MET A 471 12.11 27.12 25.49
C MET A 471 11.49 27.77 26.74
N GLY A 472 10.40 28.53 26.59
CA GLY A 472 9.71 29.22 27.67
C GLY A 472 10.57 30.32 28.28
N HIS A 473 10.71 30.33 29.60
CA HIS A 473 11.56 31.30 30.31
C HIS A 473 13.06 31.23 29.92
N ASN A 474 13.47 30.16 29.25
CA ASN A 474 14.84 29.98 28.77
C ASN A 474 15.10 30.61 27.39
N GLY A 475 14.13 31.33 26.82
CA GLY A 475 14.29 32.04 25.54
C GLY A 475 14.04 31.17 24.31
N SER A 476 14.52 31.63 23.15
CA SER A 476 14.41 30.94 21.87
C SER A 476 15.72 30.21 21.53
N VAL A 477 15.60 29.02 20.93
CA VAL A 477 16.72 28.23 20.42
C VAL A 477 16.45 27.93 18.95
N LYS A 478 17.46 28.12 18.12
CA LYS A 478 17.46 27.71 16.72
C LYS A 478 18.49 26.59 16.51
N LEU A 479 18.09 25.54 15.80
CA LEU A 479 18.96 24.44 15.42
C LEU A 479 19.09 24.42 13.90
N THR A 480 20.31 24.48 13.38
CA THR A 480 20.59 24.35 11.95
C THR A 480 21.24 22.99 11.71
N GLN A 481 20.67 22.18 10.80
CA GLN A 481 21.31 20.96 10.32
C GLN A 481 21.96 21.21 8.96
N LYS A 482 23.22 20.80 8.81
CA LYS A 482 23.87 20.65 7.50
C LYS A 482 24.21 19.19 7.28
N THR A 483 23.71 18.63 6.18
CA THR A 483 23.94 17.23 5.85
C THR A 483 23.61 16.95 4.38
N ASN A 484 24.25 15.92 3.82
CA ASN A 484 23.85 15.34 2.54
C ASN A 484 23.06 14.02 2.73
N TYR A 485 22.49 13.81 3.92
CA TYR A 485 21.55 12.72 4.18
C TYR A 485 20.40 12.74 3.15
N PRO A 486 20.02 11.60 2.54
CA PRO A 486 20.35 10.22 2.91
C PRO A 486 21.56 9.61 2.16
N TRP A 487 22.35 10.41 1.43
CA TRP A 487 23.48 9.91 0.63
C TRP A 487 24.77 9.78 1.43
N ASP A 488 24.92 10.59 2.45
CA ASP A 488 26.05 10.56 3.37
C ASP A 488 25.53 10.66 4.81
N GLY A 489 26.26 10.06 5.75
CA GLY A 489 25.86 9.99 7.16
C GLY A 489 26.51 11.04 8.06
N HIS A 490 27.23 12.00 7.49
CA HIS A 490 27.70 13.17 8.23
C HIS A 490 26.55 14.17 8.45
N VAL A 491 26.34 14.58 9.70
CA VAL A 491 25.33 15.57 10.11
C VAL A 491 25.98 16.56 11.06
N GLU A 492 25.99 17.84 10.68
CA GLU A 492 26.40 18.96 11.53
C GLU A 492 25.14 19.63 12.10
N LEU A 493 25.06 19.75 13.42
CA LEU A 493 24.00 20.44 14.15
C LEU A 493 24.60 21.68 14.83
N THR A 494 24.22 22.87 14.39
CA THR A 494 24.64 24.13 15.00
C THR A 494 23.53 24.69 15.89
N VAL A 495 23.86 24.99 17.15
CA VAL A 495 22.93 25.62 18.10
C VAL A 495 23.11 27.14 18.06
N ALA A 496 22.03 27.87 17.83
CA ALA A 496 21.95 29.32 17.98
C ALA A 496 20.94 29.66 19.09
N SER A 497 21.30 30.61 19.95
CA SER A 497 20.46 31.10 21.06
C SER A 497 20.85 32.54 21.40
N GLU A 498 19.90 33.33 21.92
CA GLU A 498 20.18 34.71 22.36
C GLU A 498 20.99 34.74 23.66
N THR A 499 20.76 33.76 24.53
CA THR A 499 21.42 33.59 25.82
C THR A 499 21.86 32.15 26.01
N ILE A 500 22.84 31.92 26.89
CA ILE A 500 23.22 30.57 27.29
C ILE A 500 22.00 29.83 27.81
N THR A 501 21.67 28.70 27.19
CA THR A 501 20.43 27.97 27.46
C THR A 501 20.73 26.52 27.82
N THR A 502 20.18 26.03 28.92
CA THR A 502 20.37 24.65 29.39
C THR A 502 19.23 23.76 28.92
N PHE A 503 19.55 22.73 28.12
CA PHE A 503 18.57 21.75 27.65
C PHE A 503 19.25 20.43 27.26
N ASP A 504 18.44 19.39 27.11
CA ASP A 504 18.82 18.09 26.54
C ASP A 504 18.65 18.12 25.02
N LEU A 505 19.74 17.99 24.26
CA LEU A 505 19.66 17.68 22.83
C LEU A 505 19.74 16.17 22.64
N SER A 506 18.61 15.55 22.29
CA SER A 506 18.47 14.12 22.07
C SER A 506 18.49 13.80 20.59
N ILE A 507 19.54 13.11 20.13
CA ILE A 507 19.79 12.82 18.71
C ILE A 507 19.56 11.34 18.46
N ARG A 508 18.67 10.99 17.53
CA ARG A 508 18.40 9.58 17.19
C ARG A 508 19.68 8.92 16.67
N ILE A 509 19.96 7.69 17.08
CA ILE A 509 20.88 6.82 16.36
C ILE A 509 20.06 5.79 15.58
N PRO A 510 20.02 5.85 14.24
CA PRO A 510 19.14 5.00 13.45
C PRO A 510 19.39 3.50 13.67
N GLY A 511 18.33 2.70 13.70
CA GLY A 511 18.44 1.25 13.83
C GLY A 511 19.38 0.60 12.81
N TRP A 512 19.40 1.10 11.57
CA TRP A 512 20.30 0.59 10.52
C TRP A 512 21.78 0.87 10.84
N ALA A 513 22.09 1.99 11.50
CA ALA A 513 23.45 2.30 11.97
C ALA A 513 23.84 1.40 13.15
N LEU A 514 22.86 0.86 13.88
CA LEU A 514 23.02 -0.14 14.94
C LEU A 514 22.92 -1.58 14.43
N GLY A 515 22.97 -1.79 13.10
CA GLY A 515 23.01 -3.12 12.48
C GLY A 515 21.66 -3.81 12.35
N ARG A 516 20.54 -3.07 12.36
CA ARG A 516 19.19 -3.63 12.21
C ARG A 516 18.37 -2.85 11.17
N PRO A 517 17.79 -3.50 10.14
CA PRO A 517 16.96 -2.80 9.15
C PRO A 517 15.62 -2.29 9.72
N VAL A 518 15.06 -3.03 10.68
CA VAL A 518 13.78 -2.75 11.34
C VAL A 518 13.87 -3.10 12.82
N PRO A 519 13.00 -2.56 13.70
CA PRO A 519 13.03 -2.83 15.14
C PRO A 519 12.40 -4.19 15.52
N SER A 520 12.59 -5.22 14.70
CA SER A 520 12.11 -6.59 14.89
C SER A 520 13.06 -7.58 14.20
N ASP A 521 12.75 -8.88 14.26
CA ASP A 521 13.46 -9.94 13.54
C ASP A 521 12.85 -10.27 12.15
N LEU A 522 11.86 -9.49 11.70
CA LEU A 522 11.21 -9.68 10.41
C LEU A 522 12.20 -9.57 9.25
N TYR A 523 13.22 -8.71 9.40
CA TYR A 523 14.32 -8.54 8.46
C TYR A 523 15.66 -8.42 9.20
N ARG A 524 16.73 -8.94 8.59
CA ARG A 524 18.09 -8.91 9.15
C ARG A 524 19.15 -8.60 8.11
N PHE A 525 20.24 -7.94 8.52
CA PHE A 525 21.44 -7.82 7.69
C PHE A 525 22.26 -9.11 7.72
N SER A 526 22.88 -9.51 6.60
CA SER A 526 23.81 -10.67 6.56
C SER A 526 25.03 -10.50 7.47
N ASP A 527 25.46 -9.25 7.61
CA ASP A 527 26.75 -8.82 8.09
C ASP A 527 26.50 -7.62 9.01
N ALA A 528 25.87 -7.87 10.15
CA ALA A 528 25.58 -6.90 11.21
C ALA A 528 26.85 -6.29 11.86
N LYS A 529 27.92 -6.07 11.08
CA LYS A 529 29.08 -5.27 11.44
C LYS A 529 28.58 -3.85 11.67
N VAL A 530 28.38 -3.53 12.94
CA VAL A 530 28.09 -2.19 13.41
C VAL A 530 29.39 -1.39 13.37
N VAL A 531 29.46 -0.41 12.47
CA VAL A 531 30.51 0.61 12.54
C VAL A 531 30.07 1.61 13.60
N PRO A 532 30.85 1.86 14.67
CA PRO A 532 30.47 2.79 15.71
C PRO A 532 30.19 4.18 15.14
N VAL A 533 29.06 4.76 15.53
CA VAL A 533 28.74 6.14 15.24
C VAL A 533 29.67 7.04 16.05
N THR A 534 30.31 7.99 15.39
CA THR A 534 31.17 8.97 16.08
C THR A 534 30.45 10.28 16.25
N LEU A 535 30.68 10.94 17.38
CA LEU A 535 30.12 12.24 17.67
C LEU A 535 31.22 13.17 18.19
N THR A 536 31.30 14.36 17.62
CA THR A 536 32.16 15.44 18.11
C THR A 536 31.30 16.57 18.65
N LEU A 537 31.85 17.28 19.64
CA LEU A 537 31.26 18.50 20.17
C LEU A 537 32.34 19.58 20.14
N ASN A 538 32.12 20.63 19.35
CA ASN A 538 33.09 21.70 19.09
C ASN A 538 34.48 21.14 18.71
N GLY A 539 34.50 20.16 17.79
CA GLY A 539 35.71 19.49 17.29
C GLY A 539 36.36 18.48 18.26
N LYS A 540 35.80 18.27 19.46
CA LYS A 540 36.29 17.27 20.41
C LYS A 540 35.42 16.02 20.35
N SER A 541 36.02 14.87 20.06
CA SER A 541 35.32 13.58 20.12
C SER A 541 34.76 13.34 21.52
N ILE A 542 33.49 12.94 21.59
CA ILE A 542 32.88 12.49 22.83
C ILE A 542 32.35 11.07 22.68
N THR A 543 32.62 10.24 23.68
CA THR A 543 32.07 8.89 23.72
C THR A 543 30.61 8.98 24.14
N VAL A 544 29.73 8.61 23.23
CA VAL A 544 28.29 8.55 23.48
C VAL A 544 27.79 7.17 23.13
N THR A 545 26.93 6.62 23.99
CA THR A 545 26.22 5.38 23.73
C THR A 545 24.74 5.73 23.71
N PRO A 546 23.99 5.37 22.65
CA PRO A 546 22.56 5.59 22.65
C PRO A 546 21.91 4.90 23.83
N GLY A 547 20.94 5.57 24.45
CA GLY A 547 20.11 5.01 25.50
C GLY A 547 19.28 3.82 25.00
N LYS A 548 18.56 3.18 25.92
CA LYS A 548 17.62 2.09 25.56
C LYS A 548 16.48 2.57 24.66
N ASP A 549 16.20 3.86 24.69
CA ASP A 549 15.27 4.58 23.82
C ASP A 549 15.85 4.85 22.43
N GLY A 550 17.14 4.59 22.19
CA GLY A 550 17.82 4.76 20.90
C GLY A 550 18.27 6.19 20.59
N TYR A 551 18.27 7.08 21.58
CA TYR A 551 18.79 8.44 21.44
C TYR A 551 20.13 8.62 22.18
N VAL A 552 21.01 9.44 21.64
CA VAL A 552 22.12 10.03 22.39
C VAL A 552 21.62 11.32 23.04
N HIS A 553 21.75 11.43 24.37
CA HIS A 553 21.31 12.59 25.13
C HIS A 553 22.49 13.50 25.50
N LEU A 554 22.44 14.75 25.07
CA LEU A 554 23.43 15.78 25.38
C LEU A 554 22.81 16.83 26.31
N LYS A 555 22.82 16.54 27.61
CA LYS A 555 22.29 17.40 28.68
C LYS A 555 23.35 18.41 29.12
N ARG A 556 23.26 19.66 28.65
CA ARG A 556 24.26 20.69 28.97
C ARG A 556 23.72 22.11 28.79
N SER A 557 24.55 23.08 29.18
CA SER A 557 24.41 24.48 28.77
C SER A 557 25.04 24.68 27.40
N TRP A 558 24.25 25.26 26.50
CA TRP A 558 24.60 25.52 25.12
C TRP A 558 24.91 27.01 24.92
N ASN A 559 26.01 27.29 24.23
CA ASN A 559 26.33 28.64 23.75
C ASN A 559 25.91 28.77 22.28
N ALA A 560 25.63 30.00 21.84
CA ALA A 560 25.49 30.28 20.42
C ALA A 560 26.76 29.87 19.66
N GLY A 561 26.59 29.11 18.59
CA GLY A 561 27.68 28.57 17.77
C GLY A 561 28.27 27.25 18.27
N ASP A 562 27.72 26.63 19.32
CA ASP A 562 28.08 25.25 19.66
C ASP A 562 27.66 24.32 18.51
N ILE A 563 28.57 23.42 18.12
CA ILE A 563 28.40 22.48 17.00
C ILE A 563 28.52 21.05 17.52
N VAL A 564 27.54 20.23 17.14
CA VAL A 564 27.59 18.77 17.27
C VAL A 564 27.73 18.18 15.88
N GLU A 565 28.74 17.35 15.64
CA GLU A 565 28.87 16.60 14.39
C GLU A 565 28.66 15.12 14.69
N LEU A 566 27.87 14.47 13.84
CA LEU A 566 27.54 13.05 13.90
C LEU A 566 27.99 12.40 12.60
N ASP A 567 28.80 11.35 12.66
CA ASP A 567 29.18 10.56 11.50
C ASP A 567 28.65 9.13 11.63
N MET A 568 27.73 8.79 10.73
CA MET A 568 27.13 7.46 10.62
C MET A 568 27.64 6.78 9.35
N ALA A 569 28.36 5.67 9.47
CA ALA A 569 28.78 4.93 8.29
C ALA A 569 27.56 4.37 7.54
N MET A 570 27.49 4.56 6.22
CA MET A 570 26.43 4.02 5.36
C MET A 570 26.95 2.92 4.42
N PRO A 571 27.27 1.72 4.95
CA PRO A 571 27.65 0.60 4.11
C PRO A 571 26.45 0.09 3.30
N ILE A 572 26.74 -0.70 2.27
CA ILE A 572 25.72 -1.44 1.53
C ILE A 572 25.37 -2.68 2.34
N HIS A 573 24.12 -2.78 2.78
CA HIS A 573 23.61 -3.93 3.48
C HIS A 573 22.80 -4.83 2.56
N ARG A 574 22.97 -6.14 2.78
CA ARG A 574 22.10 -7.17 2.24
C ARG A 574 21.06 -7.53 3.29
N VAL A 575 19.80 -7.39 2.94
CA VAL A 575 18.65 -7.63 3.82
C VAL A 575 18.04 -8.98 3.48
N TYR A 576 17.80 -9.79 4.51
CA TYR A 576 17.18 -11.10 4.42
C TYR A 576 15.89 -11.11 5.23
N ALA A 577 14.87 -11.70 4.65
CA ALA A 577 13.58 -11.92 5.27
C ALA A 577 13.64 -13.00 6.36
N HIS A 578 12.76 -12.88 7.35
CA HIS A 578 12.44 -13.96 8.28
C HIS A 578 12.02 -15.22 7.49
N GLU A 579 12.36 -16.42 7.98
CA GLU A 579 12.10 -17.71 7.32
C GLU A 579 10.62 -18.01 7.02
N LYS A 580 9.70 -17.24 7.61
CA LYS A 580 8.25 -17.40 7.45
C LYS A 580 7.71 -16.59 6.28
N LEU A 581 8.50 -15.65 5.73
CA LEU A 581 8.19 -14.93 4.51
C LEU A 581 8.56 -15.81 3.32
N GLU A 582 7.68 -16.73 2.94
CA GLU A 582 7.95 -17.78 1.94
C GLU A 582 8.41 -17.21 0.59
N GLU A 583 7.78 -16.14 0.10
CA GLU A 583 8.10 -15.55 -1.21
C GLU A 583 9.52 -14.95 -1.27
N ASP A 584 10.10 -14.58 -0.13
CA ASP A 584 11.41 -13.93 -0.04
C ASP A 584 12.53 -14.91 0.33
N GLN A 585 12.22 -16.20 0.50
CA GLN A 585 13.23 -17.21 0.78
C GLN A 585 14.20 -17.39 -0.39
N GLY A 586 15.49 -17.44 -0.08
CA GLY A 586 16.55 -17.52 -1.10
C GLY A 586 16.76 -16.23 -1.90
N LYS A 587 16.12 -15.13 -1.49
CA LYS A 587 16.29 -13.81 -2.09
C LYS A 587 17.01 -12.85 -1.14
N VAL A 588 17.51 -11.76 -1.72
CA VAL A 588 18.21 -10.69 -1.02
C VAL A 588 17.70 -9.33 -1.53
N SER A 589 17.45 -8.42 -0.59
CA SER A 589 17.20 -7.01 -0.87
C SER A 589 18.45 -6.19 -0.49
N LEU A 590 18.58 -4.99 -1.06
CA LEU A 590 19.71 -4.09 -0.79
C LEU A 590 19.24 -2.82 -0.10
N MET A 591 19.98 -2.40 0.92
CA MET A 591 19.71 -1.18 1.69
C MET A 591 21.01 -0.41 1.92
N ARG A 592 20.97 0.91 1.89
CA ARG A 592 22.08 1.78 2.30
C ARG A 592 21.54 3.01 3.03
N GLY A 593 21.94 3.18 4.28
CA GLY A 593 21.27 4.16 5.15
C GLY A 593 19.77 3.84 5.23
N PRO A 594 18.86 4.83 5.10
CA PRO A 594 17.41 4.61 5.16
C PRO A 594 16.79 4.14 3.83
N ILE A 595 17.59 4.02 2.76
CA ILE A 595 17.10 3.78 1.41
C ILE A 595 17.16 2.30 1.06
N VAL A 596 16.00 1.73 0.69
CA VAL A 596 15.88 0.43 0.04
C VAL A 596 16.08 0.61 -1.46
N TYR A 597 16.77 -0.34 -2.08
CA TYR A 597 17.13 -0.30 -3.49
C TYR A 597 16.34 -1.32 -4.31
N CYS A 598 16.12 -1.00 -5.58
CA CYS A 598 15.54 -1.90 -6.57
C CYS A 598 16.40 -1.98 -7.84
N VAL A 599 16.21 -3.03 -8.61
CA VAL A 599 16.78 -3.20 -9.95
C VAL A 599 15.67 -2.95 -10.97
N GLU A 600 15.91 -2.08 -11.94
CA GLU A 600 14.95 -1.71 -13.00
C GLU A 600 15.56 -1.96 -14.38
N ALA A 601 14.72 -2.31 -15.36
CA ALA A 601 15.14 -2.64 -16.72
C ALA A 601 15.94 -1.52 -17.42
N ALA A 602 15.70 -0.27 -17.05
CA ALA A 602 16.38 0.88 -17.64
C ALA A 602 17.90 0.87 -17.40
N ASP A 603 18.38 0.26 -16.30
CA ASP A 603 19.82 0.15 -15.99
C ASP A 603 20.40 -1.26 -16.22
N ASN A 604 19.54 -2.25 -16.51
CA ASN A 604 19.93 -3.66 -16.58
C ASN A 604 19.39 -4.30 -17.87
N PRO A 605 19.75 -3.79 -19.06
CA PRO A 605 19.19 -4.25 -20.34
C PRO A 605 19.64 -5.65 -20.76
N ASP A 606 20.76 -6.14 -20.21
CA ASP A 606 21.39 -7.40 -20.62
C ASP A 606 20.82 -8.65 -19.90
N GLY A 607 19.85 -8.46 -19.00
CA GLY A 607 19.22 -9.56 -18.27
C GLY A 607 17.73 -9.33 -18.04
N ASP A 608 16.98 -10.43 -17.86
CA ASP A 608 15.61 -10.34 -17.37
C ASP A 608 15.64 -9.96 -15.88
N VAL A 609 15.28 -8.72 -15.58
CA VAL A 609 15.29 -8.13 -14.23
C VAL A 609 14.61 -9.01 -13.19
N LEU A 610 13.52 -9.69 -13.55
CA LEU A 610 12.78 -10.55 -12.62
C LEU A 610 13.47 -11.90 -12.37
N ARG A 611 14.50 -12.22 -13.15
CA ARG A 611 15.26 -13.48 -13.09
C ARG A 611 16.74 -13.30 -12.77
N LEU A 612 17.18 -12.05 -12.60
CA LEU A 612 18.54 -11.75 -12.14
C LEU A 612 18.78 -12.36 -10.75
N ALA A 613 20.00 -12.84 -10.57
CA ALA A 613 20.50 -13.28 -9.28
C ALA A 613 21.67 -12.41 -8.83
N LEU A 614 21.79 -12.21 -7.53
CA LEU A 614 22.88 -11.50 -6.90
C LEU A 614 23.58 -12.43 -5.90
N PRO A 615 24.69 -13.07 -6.29
CA PRO A 615 25.45 -13.94 -5.42
C PRO A 615 25.84 -13.26 -4.10
N ARG A 616 25.82 -14.04 -3.01
CA ARG A 616 26.05 -13.57 -1.63
C ARG A 616 27.37 -12.81 -1.43
N HIS A 617 28.40 -13.18 -2.17
CA HIS A 617 29.75 -12.60 -2.08
C HIS A 617 30.08 -11.64 -3.23
N THR A 618 29.09 -11.19 -4.00
CA THR A 618 29.31 -10.14 -4.99
C THR A 618 29.67 -8.84 -4.26
N ASP A 619 30.84 -8.29 -4.61
CA ASP A 619 31.25 -6.96 -4.21
C ASP A 619 30.37 -5.89 -4.87
N LEU A 620 29.85 -4.99 -4.05
CA LEU A 620 29.04 -3.87 -4.48
C LEU A 620 29.74 -2.56 -4.13
N ARG A 621 29.64 -1.58 -5.03
CA ARG A 621 30.13 -0.22 -4.83
C ARG A 621 28.98 0.78 -4.90
N ALA A 622 28.99 1.75 -3.99
CA ALA A 622 28.07 2.88 -4.02
C ALA A 622 28.69 4.01 -4.86
N GLU A 623 27.92 4.60 -5.76
CA GLU A 623 28.36 5.70 -6.63
C GLU A 623 27.28 6.78 -6.68
N HIS A 624 27.61 8.00 -6.25
CA HIS A 624 26.68 9.13 -6.36
C HIS A 624 26.66 9.69 -7.78
N ARG A 625 25.47 9.86 -8.35
CA ARG A 625 25.22 10.37 -9.70
C ARG A 625 24.28 11.57 -9.65
N ALA A 626 24.85 12.77 -9.63
CA ALA A 626 24.12 14.03 -9.52
C ALA A 626 23.09 14.23 -10.66
N GLU A 627 23.43 13.82 -11.88
CA GLU A 627 22.59 14.03 -13.07
C GLU A 627 21.54 12.93 -13.30
N LEU A 628 21.59 11.84 -12.52
CA LEU A 628 20.65 10.73 -12.65
C LEU A 628 19.51 10.90 -11.64
N LEU A 629 18.26 10.91 -12.12
CA LEU A 629 17.06 10.84 -11.28
C LEU A 629 17.03 11.93 -10.17
N GLY A 630 17.49 13.14 -10.49
CA GLY A 630 17.53 14.26 -9.55
C GLY A 630 18.60 14.13 -8.46
N GLY A 631 19.66 13.35 -8.71
CA GLY A 631 20.78 13.14 -7.79
C GLY A 631 20.55 11.94 -6.88
N VAL A 632 21.06 10.77 -7.28
CA VAL A 632 20.93 9.53 -6.51
C VAL A 632 22.26 8.81 -6.33
N THR A 633 22.42 8.11 -5.21
CA THR A 633 23.49 7.12 -5.06
C THR A 633 23.00 5.78 -5.59
N VAL A 634 23.65 5.23 -6.61
CA VAL A 634 23.39 3.90 -7.17
C VAL A 634 24.30 2.85 -6.54
N LEU A 635 23.88 1.58 -6.56
CA LEU A 635 24.71 0.44 -6.16
C LEU A 635 25.07 -0.38 -7.39
N GLN A 636 26.35 -0.68 -7.58
CA GLN A 636 26.84 -1.37 -8.76
C GLN A 636 27.70 -2.58 -8.42
N GLY A 637 27.57 -3.63 -9.23
CA GLY A 637 28.41 -4.82 -9.20
C GLY A 637 28.06 -5.75 -10.35
N ASN A 638 28.39 -7.03 -10.21
CA ASN A 638 28.02 -8.05 -11.19
C ASN A 638 27.01 -9.04 -10.58
N GLY A 639 25.84 -9.14 -11.21
CA GLY A 639 24.87 -10.19 -10.94
C GLY A 639 25.07 -11.38 -11.88
N LEU A 640 24.13 -12.32 -11.84
CA LEU A 640 24.03 -13.43 -12.76
C LEU A 640 22.68 -13.37 -13.48
N ASP A 641 22.66 -13.66 -14.78
CA ASP A 641 21.42 -13.88 -15.50
C ASP A 641 20.80 -15.24 -15.19
N ASP A 642 19.66 -15.54 -15.80
CA ASP A 642 18.91 -16.78 -15.59
C ASP A 642 19.68 -18.05 -16.02
N ARG A 643 20.72 -17.90 -16.85
CA ARG A 643 21.63 -18.96 -17.30
C ARG A 643 22.90 -19.05 -16.45
N GLY A 644 23.06 -18.17 -15.44
CA GLY A 644 24.23 -18.12 -14.58
C GLY A 644 25.44 -17.41 -15.18
N ARG A 645 25.26 -16.61 -16.24
CA ARG A 645 26.32 -15.77 -16.81
C ARG A 645 26.42 -14.46 -16.04
N SER A 646 27.65 -14.01 -15.79
CA SER A 646 27.89 -12.72 -15.16
C SER A 646 27.38 -11.58 -16.04
N VAL A 647 26.59 -10.69 -15.46
CA VAL A 647 26.07 -9.48 -16.11
C VAL A 647 26.23 -8.27 -15.19
N PRO A 648 26.53 -7.08 -15.72
CA PRO A 648 26.52 -5.86 -14.91
C PRO A 648 25.16 -5.68 -14.26
N LEU A 649 25.16 -5.30 -12.98
CA LEU A 649 23.96 -5.03 -12.21
C LEU A 649 24.07 -3.63 -11.60
N THR A 650 23.04 -2.82 -11.84
CA THR A 650 22.88 -1.50 -11.22
C THR A 650 21.54 -1.44 -10.49
N ALA A 651 21.57 -1.15 -9.20
CA ALA A 651 20.40 -0.89 -8.39
C ALA A 651 20.27 0.61 -8.10
N ILE A 652 19.05 1.12 -8.13
CA ILE A 652 18.68 2.50 -7.84
C ILE A 652 17.80 2.57 -6.59
N PRO A 653 17.68 3.72 -5.90
CA PRO A 653 16.72 3.90 -4.82
C PRO A 653 15.30 3.49 -5.25
N TYR A 654 14.60 2.71 -4.43
CA TYR A 654 13.27 2.21 -4.75
C TYR A 654 12.33 3.34 -5.14
N TYR A 655 12.30 4.45 -4.38
CA TYR A 655 11.40 5.57 -4.67
C TYR A 655 11.57 6.14 -6.09
N ALA A 656 12.76 6.00 -6.69
CA ALA A 656 13.11 6.63 -7.96
C ALA A 656 12.71 5.79 -9.20
N TRP A 657 12.22 4.56 -9.02
CA TRP A 657 11.76 3.71 -10.12
C TRP A 657 10.64 4.36 -10.94
N THR A 658 10.45 3.89 -12.17
CA THR A 658 9.41 4.30 -13.13
C THR A 658 9.41 5.80 -13.50
N ASN A 659 10.53 6.50 -13.32
CA ASN A 659 10.74 7.89 -13.79
C ASN A 659 11.46 7.96 -15.15
N ARG A 660 11.64 6.83 -15.84
CA ARG A 660 12.38 6.71 -17.11
C ARG A 660 11.59 5.86 -18.11
N LYS A 661 12.16 4.75 -18.58
CA LYS A 661 11.50 3.82 -19.51
C LYS A 661 10.66 2.83 -18.73
N LYS A 662 9.43 2.58 -19.21
CA LYS A 662 8.57 1.50 -18.70
C LYS A 662 9.29 0.16 -18.83
N GLY A 663 9.34 -0.62 -17.76
CA GLY A 663 9.96 -1.94 -17.76
C GLY A 663 9.88 -2.63 -16.40
N PRO A 664 10.28 -3.91 -16.32
CA PRO A 664 10.23 -4.65 -15.07
C PRO A 664 11.14 -4.06 -13.98
N MET A 665 10.75 -4.31 -12.73
CA MET A 665 11.45 -3.88 -11.52
C MET A 665 11.29 -4.94 -10.42
N THR A 666 12.34 -5.16 -9.62
CA THR A 666 12.23 -5.93 -8.37
C THR A 666 13.14 -5.37 -7.26
N ILE A 667 12.68 -5.45 -6.02
CA ILE A 667 13.51 -5.20 -4.81
C ILE A 667 14.22 -6.47 -4.35
N TRP A 668 13.59 -7.64 -4.51
CA TRP A 668 14.15 -8.93 -4.09
C TRP A 668 14.79 -9.66 -5.26
N LEU A 669 16.10 -9.86 -5.18
CA LEU A 669 16.89 -10.59 -6.16
C LEU A 669 17.15 -12.00 -5.66
N ASN A 670 17.11 -13.00 -6.54
CA ASN A 670 17.51 -14.36 -6.16
C ASN A 670 18.99 -14.38 -5.75
N GLU A 671 19.42 -15.18 -4.77
CA GLU A 671 20.86 -15.35 -4.51
C GLU A 671 21.54 -16.32 -5.48
N THR A 672 20.75 -17.18 -6.12
CA THR A 672 21.23 -18.14 -7.12
C THR A 672 20.39 -18.08 -8.39
N PRO A 673 20.96 -18.32 -9.58
CA PRO A 673 20.21 -18.31 -10.84
C PRO A 673 19.03 -19.29 -10.81
N ILE A 674 17.90 -18.89 -11.42
CA ILE A 674 16.69 -19.72 -11.47
C ILE A 674 16.96 -21.08 -12.13
N ALA A 675 17.75 -21.15 -13.21
CA ALA A 675 18.08 -22.45 -13.81
C ALA A 675 18.85 -23.38 -12.84
N THR A 676 19.63 -22.81 -11.92
CA THR A 676 20.37 -23.56 -10.89
C THR A 676 19.44 -23.93 -9.72
N SER A 677 18.48 -23.09 -9.35
CA SER A 677 17.44 -23.45 -8.38
C SER A 677 16.54 -24.57 -8.92
N LEU A 678 16.15 -24.52 -10.19
CA LEU A 678 15.41 -25.60 -10.88
C LEU A 678 16.21 -26.90 -10.97
N LYS A 679 17.54 -26.84 -11.17
CA LYS A 679 18.42 -28.02 -11.09
C LYS A 679 18.49 -28.61 -9.68
N LYS A 680 18.46 -27.79 -8.62
CA LYS A 680 18.27 -28.26 -7.23
C LYS A 680 16.86 -28.83 -7.00
N ALA A 681 15.83 -28.24 -7.61
CA ALA A 681 14.44 -28.71 -7.62
C ALA A 681 14.22 -29.98 -8.46
N GLY A 682 15.24 -30.50 -9.16
CA GLY A 682 15.25 -31.84 -9.73
C GLY A 682 15.05 -32.96 -8.70
N LYS A 683 15.10 -32.64 -7.40
CA LYS A 683 14.72 -33.50 -6.27
C LYS A 683 13.27 -33.32 -5.77
N SER A 684 12.57 -32.26 -6.19
CA SER A 684 11.21 -31.93 -5.74
C SER A 684 10.14 -32.74 -6.50
N PRO A 685 8.99 -33.04 -5.87
CA PRO A 685 7.96 -33.88 -6.50
C PRO A 685 7.36 -33.21 -7.75
N VAL A 686 6.94 -34.03 -8.72
CA VAL A 686 6.14 -33.55 -9.87
C VAL A 686 4.75 -33.21 -9.36
N LYS A 687 4.29 -31.97 -9.60
CA LYS A 687 2.94 -31.53 -9.25
C LYS A 687 1.98 -31.97 -10.34
N VAL A 688 0.99 -32.79 -9.99
CA VAL A 688 0.07 -33.41 -10.94
C VAL A 688 -1.31 -32.77 -10.82
N PHE A 689 -1.82 -32.25 -11.93
CA PHE A 689 -3.17 -31.69 -12.03
C PHE A 689 -4.00 -32.53 -13.00
N ILE A 690 -5.23 -32.83 -12.60
CA ILE A 690 -6.15 -33.65 -13.37
C ILE A 690 -7.20 -32.75 -13.98
N LEU A 691 -7.33 -32.77 -15.30
CA LEU A 691 -8.30 -32.00 -16.05
C LEU A 691 -9.38 -32.95 -16.57
N ALA A 692 -10.55 -32.91 -15.95
CA ALA A 692 -11.67 -33.78 -16.26
C ALA A 692 -12.88 -32.98 -16.70
N GLY A 693 -13.70 -33.54 -17.59
CA GLY A 693 -14.92 -32.87 -18.03
C GLY A 693 -15.38 -33.30 -19.40
N GLN A 694 -16.31 -32.52 -19.95
CA GLN A 694 -17.07 -32.87 -21.15
C GLN A 694 -16.51 -32.20 -22.42
N SER A 695 -17.40 -31.83 -23.36
CA SER A 695 -17.07 -31.28 -24.68
C SER A 695 -16.16 -30.06 -24.63
N ASN A 696 -16.36 -29.13 -23.68
CA ASN A 696 -15.52 -27.93 -23.56
C ASN A 696 -14.08 -28.29 -23.14
N MET A 697 -13.92 -29.23 -22.19
CA MET A 697 -12.59 -29.69 -21.75
C MET A 697 -11.89 -30.44 -22.88
N GLN A 698 -12.61 -31.16 -23.74
CA GLN A 698 -12.02 -31.85 -24.89
C GLN A 698 -11.28 -30.91 -25.86
N GLY A 699 -11.61 -29.61 -25.88
CA GLY A 699 -10.90 -28.59 -26.65
C GLY A 699 -11.56 -28.30 -27.99
N GLN A 700 -12.57 -27.43 -27.95
CA GLN A 700 -13.37 -26.96 -29.10
C GLN A 700 -12.92 -25.59 -29.61
N GLY A 701 -12.00 -24.91 -28.91
CA GLY A 701 -11.52 -23.59 -29.33
C GLY A 701 -10.74 -23.72 -30.63
N VAL A 702 -11.05 -22.86 -31.61
CA VAL A 702 -10.44 -22.94 -32.95
C VAL A 702 -9.23 -22.02 -33.03
N VAL A 703 -8.12 -22.53 -33.58
CA VAL A 703 -6.88 -21.76 -33.72
C VAL A 703 -6.88 -20.94 -35.01
N ALA A 704 -7.05 -21.61 -36.16
CA ALA A 704 -6.82 -21.01 -37.47
C ALA A 704 -7.69 -21.58 -38.61
N MET A 705 -8.83 -22.21 -38.31
CA MET A 705 -9.74 -22.66 -39.37
C MET A 705 -10.55 -21.48 -39.94
N ASP A 706 -10.71 -21.48 -41.26
CA ASP A 706 -11.45 -20.48 -42.02
C ASP A 706 -12.43 -21.20 -42.98
N ASP A 707 -13.63 -21.49 -42.47
CA ASP A 707 -14.78 -21.88 -43.27
C ASP A 707 -15.88 -20.82 -43.08
N PRO A 708 -16.37 -20.16 -44.16
CA PRO A 708 -17.40 -19.13 -44.05
C PRO A 708 -18.73 -19.61 -43.47
N LYS A 709 -19.03 -20.91 -43.59
CA LYS A 709 -20.28 -21.53 -43.14
C LYS A 709 -20.17 -22.03 -41.70
N ASP A 710 -19.03 -22.60 -41.33
CA ASP A 710 -18.87 -23.31 -40.05
C ASP A 710 -18.06 -22.53 -38.99
N TYR A 711 -17.23 -21.55 -39.39
CA TYR A 711 -16.31 -20.82 -38.47
C TYR A 711 -16.31 -19.30 -38.65
N ASN A 712 -17.44 -18.74 -39.13
CA ASN A 712 -17.64 -17.29 -39.23
C ASN A 712 -16.54 -16.56 -40.04
N GLY A 713 -16.00 -17.22 -41.09
CA GLY A 713 -14.90 -16.67 -41.88
C GLY A 713 -13.63 -16.38 -41.06
N GLY A 714 -13.35 -17.25 -40.07
CA GLY A 714 -12.23 -17.13 -39.13
C GLY A 714 -12.44 -16.10 -38.01
N LYS A 715 -13.51 -15.29 -38.04
CA LYS A 715 -13.77 -14.28 -37.00
C LYS A 715 -14.10 -14.94 -35.66
N GLY A 716 -13.18 -14.80 -34.71
CA GLY A 716 -13.29 -15.36 -33.36
C GLY A 716 -12.37 -16.56 -33.11
N ASN A 717 -11.64 -17.06 -34.12
CA ASN A 717 -10.55 -18.00 -33.89
C ASN A 717 -9.34 -17.29 -33.25
N LEU A 718 -8.45 -18.08 -32.63
CA LEU A 718 -7.33 -17.53 -31.86
C LEU A 718 -6.42 -16.61 -32.70
N GLU A 719 -6.07 -17.01 -33.92
CA GLU A 719 -5.21 -16.19 -34.78
C GLU A 719 -5.87 -14.87 -35.17
N TYR A 720 -7.17 -14.89 -35.47
CA TYR A 720 -7.93 -13.68 -35.75
C TYR A 720 -8.01 -12.76 -34.53
N VAL A 721 -8.27 -13.30 -33.34
CA VAL A 721 -8.30 -12.54 -32.08
C VAL A 721 -6.92 -11.92 -31.81
N MET A 722 -5.85 -12.67 -32.01
CA MET A 722 -4.48 -12.18 -31.83
C MET A 722 -4.09 -11.08 -32.82
N ALA A 723 -4.65 -11.07 -34.03
CA ALA A 723 -4.34 -10.08 -35.06
C ALA A 723 -5.28 -8.87 -35.06
N ASN A 724 -6.55 -9.03 -34.66
CA ASN A 724 -7.61 -8.05 -34.97
C ASN A 724 -8.49 -7.64 -33.77
N SER A 725 -8.24 -8.14 -32.55
CA SER A 725 -9.05 -7.83 -31.36
C SER A 725 -8.32 -6.93 -30.37
N PRO A 726 -9.01 -6.04 -29.63
CA PRO A 726 -8.42 -5.36 -28.48
C PRO A 726 -7.91 -6.33 -27.39
N LEU A 727 -8.32 -7.61 -27.42
CA LEU A 727 -7.83 -8.65 -26.53
C LEU A 727 -6.47 -9.26 -26.98
N ALA A 728 -5.94 -8.87 -28.13
CA ALA A 728 -4.69 -9.43 -28.68
C ALA A 728 -3.53 -9.44 -27.68
N SER A 729 -3.41 -8.38 -26.86
CA SER A 729 -2.34 -8.27 -25.87
C SER A 729 -2.38 -9.38 -24.80
N MET A 730 -3.55 -9.95 -24.51
CA MET A 730 -3.74 -11.02 -23.53
C MET A 730 -3.21 -12.37 -24.00
N TYR A 731 -3.08 -12.58 -25.31
CA TYR A 731 -2.68 -13.87 -25.90
C TYR A 731 -1.25 -13.85 -26.45
N ARG A 732 -0.54 -12.73 -26.34
CA ARG A 732 0.83 -12.57 -26.88
C ARG A 732 1.81 -13.61 -26.36
N HIS A 733 1.63 -14.10 -25.14
CA HIS A 733 2.49 -15.13 -24.54
C HIS A 733 2.39 -16.50 -25.23
N LEU A 734 1.39 -16.72 -26.09
CA LEU A 734 1.22 -17.98 -26.82
C LEU A 734 2.10 -18.07 -28.07
N LYS A 735 2.66 -16.95 -28.57
CA LYS A 735 3.62 -16.93 -29.67
C LYS A 735 4.96 -16.35 -29.24
N ASP A 736 6.06 -16.92 -29.73
CA ASP A 736 7.42 -16.41 -29.50
C ASP A 736 7.73 -15.20 -30.40
N ALA A 737 8.95 -14.67 -30.29
CA ALA A 737 9.40 -13.51 -31.07
C ALA A 737 9.43 -13.78 -32.59
N ASP A 738 9.52 -15.04 -33.00
CA ASP A 738 9.48 -15.47 -34.40
C ASP A 738 8.05 -15.76 -34.89
N GLY A 739 7.04 -15.55 -34.04
CA GLY A 739 5.64 -15.81 -34.34
C GLY A 739 5.24 -17.29 -34.31
N LYS A 740 6.09 -18.17 -33.76
CA LYS A 740 5.78 -19.60 -33.58
C LYS A 740 5.06 -19.84 -32.27
N TRP A 741 4.24 -20.87 -32.21
CA TRP A 741 3.55 -21.25 -30.97
C TRP A 741 4.56 -21.68 -29.90
N VAL A 742 4.42 -21.10 -28.71
CA VAL A 742 5.26 -21.45 -27.56
C VAL A 742 4.98 -22.89 -27.15
N VAL A 743 6.06 -23.61 -26.84
CA VAL A 743 6.03 -24.92 -26.21
C VAL A 743 6.66 -24.78 -24.82
N ARG A 744 5.91 -25.14 -23.77
CA ARG A 744 6.38 -25.13 -22.39
C ARG A 744 6.98 -26.48 -22.02
N ASP A 745 8.24 -26.48 -21.60
CA ASP A 745 8.91 -27.70 -21.12
C ASP A 745 8.74 -27.93 -19.61
N ASP A 746 8.38 -26.87 -18.86
CA ASP A 746 8.08 -26.89 -17.43
C ASP A 746 6.67 -27.41 -17.10
N VAL A 747 5.78 -27.43 -18.10
CA VAL A 747 4.42 -27.97 -18.02
C VAL A 747 4.25 -29.06 -19.06
N TRP A 748 4.19 -30.31 -18.59
CA TRP A 748 3.97 -31.47 -19.44
C TRP A 748 2.50 -31.85 -19.44
N ILE A 749 1.98 -32.30 -20.57
CA ILE A 749 0.58 -32.73 -20.69
C ILE A 749 0.47 -34.13 -21.27
N ARG A 750 -0.57 -34.85 -20.84
CA ARG A 750 -0.99 -36.15 -21.37
C ARG A 750 -2.48 -36.14 -21.64
N TYR A 751 -2.88 -36.57 -22.83
CA TYR A 751 -4.27 -36.74 -23.20
C TYR A 751 -4.45 -37.93 -24.14
N LYS A 752 -5.28 -38.90 -23.73
CA LYS A 752 -5.60 -40.08 -24.54
C LYS A 752 -6.97 -39.90 -25.19
N THR A 753 -7.03 -40.07 -26.50
CA THR A 753 -8.29 -39.97 -27.25
C THR A 753 -8.52 -41.20 -28.11
N GLN A 754 -9.78 -41.49 -28.43
CA GLN A 754 -10.11 -42.58 -29.35
C GLN A 754 -9.59 -42.33 -30.77
N ARG A 755 -9.51 -41.06 -31.20
CA ARG A 755 -9.12 -40.68 -32.57
C ARG A 755 -7.61 -40.64 -32.79
N GLN A 756 -6.85 -40.15 -31.82
CA GLN A 756 -5.42 -39.85 -31.96
C GLN A 756 -4.52 -40.74 -31.08
N GLY A 757 -5.10 -41.63 -30.27
CA GLY A 757 -4.34 -42.35 -29.26
C GLY A 757 -3.82 -41.43 -28.16
N LEU A 758 -2.68 -41.78 -27.56
CA LEU A 758 -2.04 -41.00 -26.50
C LEU A 758 -1.22 -39.85 -27.11
N MET A 759 -1.61 -38.62 -26.80
CA MET A 759 -0.80 -37.42 -27.03
C MET A 759 -0.07 -37.05 -25.74
N SER A 760 1.22 -36.76 -25.82
CA SER A 760 2.01 -36.30 -24.67
C SER A 760 3.20 -35.47 -25.08
N GLY A 761 3.53 -34.42 -24.32
CA GLY A 761 4.66 -33.54 -24.58
C GLY A 761 4.62 -32.28 -23.73
N GLY A 762 5.51 -31.33 -24.04
CA GLY A 762 5.44 -29.98 -23.49
C GLY A 762 4.16 -29.27 -23.91
N LEU A 763 3.58 -28.46 -23.03
CA LEU A 763 2.30 -27.81 -23.26
C LEU A 763 2.40 -26.82 -24.43
N THR A 764 1.53 -27.02 -25.41
CA THR A 764 1.30 -26.12 -26.54
C THR A 764 -0.12 -26.35 -27.07
N ILE A 765 -0.47 -25.74 -28.20
CA ILE A 765 -1.76 -25.97 -28.84
C ILE A 765 -1.91 -27.43 -29.33
N GLY A 766 -3.15 -27.91 -29.50
CA GLY A 766 -3.41 -29.18 -30.18
C GLY A 766 -3.62 -30.43 -29.31
N TYR A 767 -3.60 -30.30 -27.98
CA TYR A 767 -3.98 -31.38 -27.06
C TYR A 767 -5.51 -31.52 -26.93
N THR A 768 -6.19 -31.78 -28.06
CA THR A 768 -7.66 -31.80 -28.16
C THR A 768 -8.22 -33.11 -28.71
N GLY A 769 -9.54 -33.29 -28.61
CA GLY A 769 -10.23 -34.47 -29.17
C GLY A 769 -10.13 -34.62 -30.70
N TYR A 770 -9.73 -33.55 -31.40
CA TYR A 770 -9.57 -33.51 -32.85
C TYR A 770 -8.14 -33.84 -33.29
N GLY A 771 -7.15 -33.56 -32.42
CA GLY A 771 -5.73 -33.64 -32.75
C GLY A 771 -5.26 -32.55 -33.70
N GLY A 772 -3.94 -32.50 -33.92
CA GLY A 772 -3.31 -31.45 -34.72
C GLY A 772 -3.38 -30.06 -34.07
N THR A 773 -2.84 -29.05 -34.75
CA THR A 773 -2.70 -27.67 -34.21
C THR A 773 -3.91 -26.77 -34.50
N SER A 774 -5.02 -27.34 -34.95
CA SER A 774 -6.17 -26.56 -35.41
C SER A 774 -7.12 -26.18 -34.28
N HIS A 775 -7.02 -26.85 -33.12
CA HIS A 775 -7.89 -26.64 -31.96
C HIS A 775 -7.09 -26.53 -30.66
N ILE A 776 -7.72 -25.93 -29.65
CA ILE A 776 -7.24 -25.77 -28.28
C ILE A 776 -8.35 -26.08 -27.28
N GLY A 777 -7.98 -26.47 -26.06
CA GLY A 777 -8.87 -26.46 -24.93
C GLY A 777 -8.35 -25.65 -23.74
N PRO A 778 -9.10 -25.67 -22.62
CA PRO A 778 -8.75 -24.94 -21.41
C PRO A 778 -7.39 -25.33 -20.82
N GLU A 779 -6.87 -26.52 -21.14
CA GLU A 779 -5.55 -26.98 -20.70
C GLU A 779 -4.43 -25.99 -21.04
N LEU A 780 -4.55 -25.28 -22.17
CA LEU A 780 -3.51 -24.36 -22.62
C LEU A 780 -3.34 -23.22 -21.63
N GLN A 781 -4.42 -22.49 -21.34
CA GLN A 781 -4.33 -21.34 -20.44
C GLN A 781 -4.15 -21.78 -18.98
N ILE A 782 -4.81 -22.87 -18.55
CA ILE A 782 -4.63 -23.44 -17.21
C ILE A 782 -3.15 -23.77 -16.99
N GLY A 783 -2.53 -24.48 -17.94
CA GLY A 783 -1.13 -24.85 -17.81
C GLY A 783 -0.19 -23.65 -17.87
N HIS A 784 -0.49 -22.61 -18.63
CA HIS A 784 0.31 -21.38 -18.60
C HIS A 784 0.25 -20.67 -17.24
N VAL A 785 -0.92 -20.57 -16.63
CA VAL A 785 -1.06 -19.98 -15.29
C VAL A 785 -0.33 -20.83 -14.26
N LEU A 786 -0.52 -22.15 -14.29
CA LEU A 786 0.14 -23.05 -13.35
C LEU A 786 1.67 -23.01 -13.47
N GLY A 787 2.23 -23.02 -14.69
CA GLY A 787 3.67 -22.95 -14.89
C GLY A 787 4.30 -21.60 -14.54
N ASP A 788 3.52 -20.52 -14.54
CA ASP A 788 4.00 -19.20 -14.13
C ASP A 788 4.07 -19.05 -12.60
N GLU A 789 3.26 -19.83 -11.88
CA GLU A 789 3.10 -19.71 -10.42
C GLU A 789 3.73 -20.88 -9.63
N ILE A 790 3.99 -22.04 -10.27
CA ILE A 790 4.54 -23.24 -9.63
C ILE A 790 5.93 -23.54 -10.19
N GLU A 791 6.94 -23.50 -9.32
CA GLU A 791 8.34 -23.79 -9.71
C GLU A 791 8.61 -25.27 -10.03
N ASN A 792 7.81 -26.18 -9.47
CA ASN A 792 7.94 -27.62 -9.71
C ASN A 792 7.60 -27.98 -11.17
N GLN A 793 8.11 -29.11 -11.66
CA GLN A 793 7.59 -29.68 -12.91
C GLN A 793 6.12 -30.01 -12.74
N ILE A 794 5.34 -29.60 -13.73
CA ILE A 794 3.91 -29.84 -13.76
C ILE A 794 3.60 -30.96 -14.73
N LEU A 795 2.69 -31.85 -14.32
CA LEU A 795 2.05 -32.83 -15.19
C LEU A 795 0.54 -32.57 -15.21
N LEU A 796 0.01 -32.23 -16.38
CA LEU A 796 -1.41 -32.20 -16.65
C LEU A 796 -1.86 -33.56 -17.19
N ILE A 797 -2.79 -34.21 -16.51
CA ILE A 797 -3.45 -35.42 -17.01
C ILE A 797 -4.86 -35.04 -17.41
N LYS A 798 -5.13 -35.06 -18.72
CA LYS A 798 -6.43 -34.68 -19.28
C LYS A 798 -7.25 -35.94 -19.57
N THR A 799 -8.45 -35.99 -19.02
CA THR A 799 -9.41 -37.10 -19.08
C THR A 799 -10.78 -36.55 -19.45
N ALA A 800 -11.00 -36.30 -20.75
CA ALA A 800 -12.15 -35.56 -21.23
C ALA A 800 -12.76 -36.17 -22.49
N TRP A 801 -14.09 -36.17 -22.57
CA TRP A 801 -14.84 -36.77 -23.67
C TRP A 801 -16.09 -35.95 -23.99
N GLY A 802 -16.29 -35.67 -25.28
CA GLY A 802 -17.47 -34.95 -25.76
C GLY A 802 -18.76 -35.76 -25.60
N GLY A 803 -19.87 -35.04 -25.41
CA GLY A 803 -21.21 -35.64 -25.37
C GLY A 803 -21.48 -36.49 -24.13
N LYS A 804 -20.80 -36.24 -23.01
CA LYS A 804 -20.95 -36.97 -21.74
C LYS A 804 -21.70 -36.15 -20.71
N SER A 805 -22.15 -36.79 -19.64
CA SER A 805 -22.86 -36.18 -18.52
C SER A 805 -22.31 -36.68 -17.19
N LEU A 806 -22.38 -35.85 -16.15
CA LEU A 806 -22.11 -36.27 -14.78
C LEU A 806 -23.14 -37.28 -14.28
N THR A 807 -24.41 -37.07 -14.63
CA THR A 807 -25.52 -37.91 -14.16
C THR A 807 -25.44 -39.33 -14.68
N LYS A 808 -24.79 -39.62 -15.82
CA LYS A 808 -24.73 -40.98 -16.38
C LYS A 808 -23.32 -41.47 -16.64
N ASP A 809 -22.54 -40.69 -17.38
CA ASP A 809 -21.25 -41.16 -17.92
C ASP A 809 -20.13 -41.08 -16.89
N PHE A 810 -20.13 -40.01 -16.11
CA PHE A 810 -19.19 -39.78 -15.00
C PHE A 810 -19.81 -40.05 -13.63
N ARG A 811 -20.96 -40.75 -13.58
CA ARG A 811 -21.67 -41.01 -12.33
C ARG A 811 -20.74 -41.73 -11.34
N PRO A 812 -20.43 -41.13 -10.18
CA PRO A 812 -19.56 -41.73 -9.20
C PRO A 812 -20.35 -42.76 -8.35
N PRO A 813 -19.68 -43.78 -7.79
CA PRO A 813 -20.34 -44.89 -7.09
C PRO A 813 -21.21 -44.45 -5.90
N SER A 814 -20.82 -43.39 -5.18
CA SER A 814 -21.60 -42.88 -4.04
C SER A 814 -22.91 -42.17 -4.44
N SER A 815 -23.14 -41.91 -5.72
CA SER A 815 -24.40 -41.33 -6.22
C SER A 815 -25.52 -42.36 -6.43
N GLY A 816 -25.24 -43.66 -6.26
CA GLY A 816 -26.24 -44.72 -6.44
C GLY A 816 -26.55 -45.02 -7.92
N GLY A 817 -27.13 -46.20 -8.16
CA GLY A 817 -27.35 -46.72 -9.52
C GLY A 817 -26.06 -47.24 -10.17
N GLN A 818 -26.05 -47.32 -11.50
CA GLN A 818 -24.91 -47.87 -12.25
C GLN A 818 -23.75 -46.85 -12.31
N VAL A 819 -22.55 -47.27 -11.90
CA VAL A 819 -21.32 -46.47 -11.99
C VAL A 819 -21.06 -46.09 -13.45
N GLY A 820 -20.76 -44.81 -13.68
CA GLY A 820 -20.48 -44.28 -15.00
C GLY A 820 -19.22 -44.90 -15.61
N PRO A 821 -19.25 -45.33 -16.88
CA PRO A 821 -18.09 -45.93 -17.52
C PRO A 821 -16.92 -44.95 -17.64
N TYR A 822 -17.18 -43.65 -17.81
CA TYR A 822 -16.15 -42.62 -17.94
C TYR A 822 -15.58 -42.15 -16.60
N TYR A 823 -16.33 -42.32 -15.50
CA TYR A 823 -15.76 -42.22 -14.15
C TYR A 823 -14.65 -43.27 -13.97
N THR A 824 -14.94 -44.52 -14.32
CA THR A 824 -13.98 -45.62 -14.21
C THR A 824 -12.78 -45.42 -15.14
N GLN A 825 -13.04 -44.99 -16.38
CA GLN A 825 -11.99 -44.71 -17.36
C GLN A 825 -11.09 -43.54 -16.92
N MET A 826 -11.65 -42.47 -16.34
CA MET A 826 -10.88 -41.36 -15.78
C MET A 826 -9.88 -41.85 -14.72
N LEU A 827 -10.33 -42.67 -13.76
CA LEU A 827 -9.44 -43.21 -12.73
C LEU A 827 -8.31 -44.05 -13.33
N GLN A 828 -8.63 -44.87 -14.34
CA GLN A 828 -7.65 -45.69 -15.05
C GLN A 828 -6.61 -44.84 -15.80
N GLU A 829 -7.04 -43.84 -16.56
CA GLU A 829 -6.14 -42.97 -17.32
C GLU A 829 -5.24 -42.12 -16.41
N VAL A 830 -5.76 -41.64 -15.28
CA VAL A 830 -4.95 -40.98 -14.25
C VAL A 830 -3.90 -41.94 -13.70
N GLN A 831 -4.28 -43.16 -13.33
CA GLN A 831 -3.34 -44.16 -12.82
C GLN A 831 -2.28 -44.54 -13.86
N GLU A 832 -2.66 -44.70 -15.13
CA GLU A 832 -1.74 -44.93 -16.25
C GLU A 832 -0.73 -43.78 -16.39
N GLY A 833 -1.20 -42.53 -16.32
CA GLY A 833 -0.34 -41.34 -16.37
C GLY A 833 0.69 -41.32 -15.23
N LEU A 834 0.24 -41.57 -14.00
CA LEU A 834 1.09 -41.65 -12.83
C LEU A 834 2.14 -42.77 -12.93
N ASN A 835 1.77 -43.93 -13.48
CA ASN A 835 2.69 -45.05 -13.66
C ASN A 835 3.80 -44.78 -14.70
N GLN A 836 3.59 -43.83 -15.61
CA GLN A 836 4.52 -43.50 -16.70
C GLN A 836 5.46 -42.32 -16.39
N LEU A 837 5.37 -41.72 -15.19
CA LEU A 837 6.19 -40.57 -14.78
C LEU A 837 7.70 -40.75 -15.06
N LYS A 838 8.25 -41.94 -14.81
CA LYS A 838 9.67 -42.23 -15.05
C LYS A 838 10.06 -42.16 -16.53
N ARG A 839 9.14 -42.51 -17.43
CA ARG A 839 9.33 -42.45 -18.88
C ARG A 839 9.20 -41.01 -19.38
N ASP A 840 8.21 -40.30 -18.87
CA ASP A 840 7.89 -38.96 -19.34
C ASP A 840 8.88 -37.90 -18.83
N PHE A 841 9.49 -38.16 -17.67
CA PHE A 841 10.51 -37.33 -17.06
C PHE A 841 11.81 -38.12 -16.82
N PRO A 842 12.54 -38.54 -17.87
CA PRO A 842 13.70 -39.42 -17.75
C PRO A 842 14.87 -38.79 -16.97
N ASN A 843 14.92 -37.45 -16.94
CA ASN A 843 15.91 -36.67 -16.19
C ASN A 843 15.57 -36.56 -14.68
N ARG A 844 14.44 -37.09 -14.23
CA ARG A 844 13.95 -37.07 -12.84
C ARG A 844 13.87 -38.48 -12.24
N LYS A 845 14.93 -39.29 -12.41
CA LYS A 845 15.00 -40.66 -11.88
C LYS A 845 14.77 -40.67 -10.36
N GLY A 846 13.58 -41.14 -9.94
CA GLY A 846 13.21 -41.32 -8.53
C GLY A 846 12.40 -40.18 -7.90
N ALA A 847 11.99 -39.16 -8.66
CA ALA A 847 11.12 -38.11 -8.11
C ALA A 847 9.73 -38.67 -7.74
N ALA A 848 9.26 -38.34 -6.54
CA ALA A 848 7.87 -38.56 -6.12
C ALA A 848 6.92 -37.66 -6.94
N TYR A 849 5.62 -37.93 -6.85
CA TYR A 849 4.59 -37.02 -7.37
C TYR A 849 3.65 -36.60 -6.25
N GLU A 850 2.97 -35.50 -6.48
CA GLU A 850 1.93 -34.99 -5.60
C GLU A 850 0.70 -34.62 -6.44
N LEU A 851 -0.45 -35.24 -6.13
CA LEU A 851 -1.73 -34.84 -6.71
C LEU A 851 -2.12 -33.47 -6.13
N SER A 852 -2.08 -32.45 -6.98
CA SER A 852 -2.09 -31.04 -6.57
C SER A 852 -3.39 -30.33 -6.91
N GLY A 853 -4.23 -30.90 -7.77
CA GLY A 853 -5.56 -30.38 -8.03
C GLY A 853 -6.37 -31.23 -9.00
N PHE A 854 -7.68 -31.17 -8.86
CA PHE A 854 -8.66 -31.76 -9.77
C PHE A 854 -9.55 -30.64 -10.32
N ILE A 855 -9.57 -30.49 -11.64
CA ILE A 855 -10.33 -29.47 -12.33
C ILE A 855 -11.45 -30.16 -13.09
N TRP A 856 -12.69 -29.93 -12.67
CA TRP A 856 -13.88 -30.42 -13.31
C TRP A 856 -14.49 -29.33 -14.19
N LEU A 857 -14.61 -29.58 -15.48
CA LEU A 857 -15.32 -28.71 -16.39
C LEU A 857 -16.70 -29.28 -16.69
N GLN A 858 -17.71 -28.59 -16.17
CA GLN A 858 -19.10 -28.95 -16.43
C GLN A 858 -19.44 -28.77 -17.91
N GLY A 859 -20.50 -29.41 -18.36
CA GLY A 859 -20.91 -29.28 -19.74
C GLY A 859 -22.41 -29.31 -19.93
N TRP A 860 -22.79 -28.84 -21.12
CA TRP A 860 -24.16 -28.53 -21.50
C TRP A 860 -25.15 -29.69 -21.32
N ASN A 861 -24.69 -30.94 -21.46
CA ASN A 861 -25.54 -32.12 -21.37
C ASN A 861 -26.14 -32.34 -19.98
N ASP A 862 -25.54 -31.79 -18.93
CA ASP A 862 -26.06 -31.90 -17.56
C ASP A 862 -27.32 -31.05 -17.33
N MET A 863 -27.66 -30.16 -18.27
CA MET A 863 -28.78 -29.21 -18.14
C MET A 863 -30.09 -29.71 -18.76
N PHE A 864 -30.07 -30.67 -19.68
CA PHE A 864 -31.25 -31.04 -20.49
C PHE A 864 -32.07 -32.21 -19.96
N ASP A 865 -31.53 -32.96 -19.00
CA ASP A 865 -32.24 -34.03 -18.33
C ASP A 865 -32.81 -33.49 -17.00
N PRO A 866 -34.14 -33.32 -16.86
CA PRO A 866 -34.72 -32.76 -15.63
C PRO A 866 -34.38 -33.56 -14.38
N GLU A 867 -34.27 -34.89 -14.50
CA GLU A 867 -33.87 -35.76 -13.40
C GLU A 867 -32.39 -35.54 -13.07
N GLY A 868 -31.50 -35.56 -14.07
CA GLY A 868 -30.09 -35.28 -13.89
C GLY A 868 -29.76 -33.88 -13.37
N LEU A 869 -30.51 -32.86 -13.78
CA LEU A 869 -30.37 -31.49 -13.28
C LEU A 869 -30.71 -31.43 -11.80
N SER A 870 -31.79 -32.10 -11.37
CA SER A 870 -32.20 -32.15 -9.95
C SER A 870 -31.19 -32.86 -9.04
N GLN A 871 -30.35 -33.73 -9.61
CA GLN A 871 -29.34 -34.52 -8.89
C GLN A 871 -27.90 -34.01 -9.10
N TYR A 872 -27.71 -32.93 -9.88
CA TYR A 872 -26.38 -32.53 -10.32
C TYR A 872 -25.45 -32.17 -9.16
N GLU A 873 -25.95 -31.38 -8.21
CA GLU A 873 -25.19 -30.96 -7.03
C GLU A 873 -24.72 -32.18 -6.22
N ASP A 874 -25.64 -33.10 -5.91
CA ASP A 874 -25.32 -34.32 -5.16
C ASP A 874 -24.31 -35.18 -5.91
N ASN A 875 -24.49 -35.35 -7.23
CA ASN A 875 -23.57 -36.11 -8.07
C ASN A 875 -22.17 -35.48 -8.12
N LEU A 876 -22.08 -34.16 -8.11
CA LEU A 876 -20.81 -33.44 -8.13
C LEU A 876 -20.08 -33.54 -6.78
N VAL A 877 -20.80 -33.37 -5.68
CA VAL A 877 -20.27 -33.58 -4.33
C VAL A 877 -19.75 -35.00 -4.17
N ASN A 878 -20.52 -35.98 -4.64
CA ASN A 878 -20.16 -37.39 -4.63
C ASN A 878 -18.94 -37.68 -5.51
N LEU A 879 -18.83 -37.05 -6.69
CA LEU A 879 -17.68 -37.20 -7.57
C LEU A 879 -16.42 -36.75 -6.85
N ILE A 880 -16.47 -35.57 -6.23
CA ILE A 880 -15.35 -34.99 -5.48
C ILE A 880 -14.92 -35.91 -4.33
N LYS A 881 -15.87 -36.41 -3.54
CA LYS A 881 -15.59 -37.33 -2.43
C LYS A 881 -14.96 -38.62 -2.93
N ASP A 882 -15.51 -39.20 -4.00
CA ASP A 882 -15.08 -40.49 -4.50
C ASP A 882 -13.72 -40.41 -5.19
N VAL A 883 -13.39 -39.34 -5.92
CA VAL A 883 -12.05 -39.19 -6.50
C VAL A 883 -10.98 -38.95 -5.42
N ARG A 884 -11.30 -38.18 -4.37
CA ARG A 884 -10.42 -38.02 -3.20
C ARG A 884 -10.15 -39.34 -2.50
N ALA A 885 -11.20 -40.16 -2.34
CA ALA A 885 -11.07 -41.49 -1.75
C ALA A 885 -10.26 -42.44 -2.65
N ALA A 886 -10.56 -42.48 -3.96
CA ALA A 886 -9.89 -43.35 -4.92
C ALA A 886 -8.39 -43.07 -5.01
N TRP A 887 -8.00 -41.79 -4.97
CA TRP A 887 -6.59 -41.37 -5.01
C TRP A 887 -5.96 -41.17 -3.63
N LYS A 888 -6.68 -41.50 -2.55
CA LYS A 888 -6.21 -41.37 -1.15
C LYS A 888 -5.66 -39.97 -0.84
N THR A 889 -6.30 -38.93 -1.36
CA THR A 889 -5.91 -37.52 -1.20
C THR A 889 -7.13 -36.73 -0.68
N PRO A 890 -7.44 -36.79 0.63
CA PRO A 890 -8.68 -36.24 1.19
C PRO A 890 -8.80 -34.72 1.02
N ASP A 891 -7.65 -34.02 0.98
CA ASP A 891 -7.58 -32.56 0.88
C ASP A 891 -7.32 -32.07 -0.55
N LEU A 892 -7.47 -32.93 -1.56
CA LEU A 892 -7.20 -32.55 -2.97
C LEU A 892 -8.04 -31.33 -3.35
N PRO A 893 -7.42 -30.20 -3.74
CA PRO A 893 -8.15 -29.03 -4.19
C PRO A 893 -8.98 -29.35 -5.42
N VAL A 894 -10.25 -28.91 -5.43
CA VAL A 894 -11.15 -29.07 -6.57
C VAL A 894 -11.57 -27.72 -7.10
N ILE A 895 -11.45 -27.54 -8.41
CA ILE A 895 -11.91 -26.36 -9.14
C ILE A 895 -13.01 -26.81 -10.09
N ILE A 896 -14.12 -26.07 -10.09
CA ILE A 896 -15.23 -26.28 -11.01
C ILE A 896 -15.22 -25.12 -12.01
N GLY A 897 -15.22 -25.42 -13.30
CA GLY A 897 -15.31 -24.42 -14.38
C GLY A 897 -16.45 -24.73 -15.34
N GLU A 898 -16.88 -23.70 -16.08
CA GLU A 898 -17.97 -23.73 -17.08
C GLU A 898 -17.46 -23.49 -18.50
#